data_AF-A0A7L4ZEH1-F1
#
_entry.id   AF-A0A7L4ZEH1-F1
#
_cell.length_a   1.000
_cell.length_b   1.000
_cell.length_c   1.000
_cell.angle_alpha   90.00
_cell.angle_beta   90.00
_cell.angle_gamma   90.00
#
_symmetry.space_group_name_H-M   'P 1'
#
loop_
_entity.id
_entity.type
_entity.pdbx_description
1 polymer ?
#
loop_
_entity_poly.entity_id
_entity_poly.type
_entity_poly.pdbx_seq_one_letter_code
_entity_poly.pdbx_strand_id
1 'polypeptide(L)'
;MRKYLFVFLVFVSVISCEKDDNFIEPTTPETVEQPTPEPEPIPISDEEFALENFGNMVTSNFIGRIIDEAGLGIENVSITIGNSIATTNYLGVFAIDGASVFDKFAYVKAEKDGYIAGSRTVVPIPNSTNDIQITLLTKNIIGSVTSGSASSISLSNGSEVTFQGEFVTETGTAYTGQVDVVMHYLQPNNSDTFSQMPGSLFGKREDGSAAMMETYGMLGINLFSPSGEQLNINEEFPATLTFPVDTSTPNAPTEMPLWYFDEEEGFWKEQGIATKVGNEYIAEVAHFSWWNCDAPIIPVTICFGIDAAVTLSNNKLEIIRNTTNQVIYSGYSNEVGQECGQFPKDEIVTIHIYSECSNTIIHTQQVGPFSSDNSFVLNVPNLPSELVQTTITGTLNNCDDNPITNGYVLLYKEADTNFLNVEMAVITDGTLSYSKTYCALDNMYQMIVFDLTNTEESAPIDLAFVTTTTDIGIVSTCNDSGGGTYVGDVQLLSQQEVDNFGLFGYTAIEGNLIINEYTSQITSLQSLSSLTTITGLVYIHDNEVLSSLTGLDNLTTISGNLQIDRNNSLTDLTGLTNLTTVSGYVFIDENSSLSDLTGLNNLTEVSDYFKIEDNASLTSLAGLENLTTVSGDLNIKYNPALINLTGLNNLTTVSSNLYIQYNDALTSLTGLESLTTVSGVFEVFRNSALTNLTTMGNLVTINNLSILDNDLLTNLSGLENLTTVSNILNIYSNDALTSLTGLNNLTTVSGDFIMKDNTLLLSLAPLGNLTTVSGYLEINGCTSIPDLTGMVSLTTLNGLRIIRNQLLTDLTGLENITSITGLSITYNYTLTSLTGLTNITSIGSLRLETNALTSLTGLENLTTFSSINIKNNDSLTNLTGLDNLTTISNLLIIEDNYSLTSLTGLENLTTVVNDIRIGHDGFISRPNPSLSNFCALTNLFTNGNYDANLVNIQDNAYNPSAQDIINGNCSQ
;
A
#
# COMPACT_ATOMS: atom_id res chain seq x y z
N MET A 1 -61.21 -9.39 -3.39
CA MET A 1 -61.90 -9.23 -4.69
C MET A 1 -61.54 -10.47 -5.54
N ARG A 2 -62.52 -11.28 -5.97
CA ARG A 2 -62.43 -12.46 -6.90
C ARG A 2 -61.41 -13.56 -6.51
N LYS A 3 -61.74 -14.76 -5.99
CA LYS A 3 -62.72 -15.83 -6.28
C LYS A 3 -62.43 -16.66 -7.56
N TYR A 4 -62.31 -17.98 -7.35
CA TYR A 4 -62.47 -19.16 -8.24
C TYR A 4 -61.18 -19.86 -8.74
N LEU A 5 -61.01 -21.20 -8.73
CA LEU A 5 -61.81 -22.36 -8.26
C LEU A 5 -61.01 -23.67 -8.54
N PHE A 6 -60.93 -24.59 -7.55
CA PHE A 6 -60.92 -26.09 -7.57
C PHE A 6 -59.92 -26.87 -8.46
N VAL A 7 -59.39 -28.06 -8.08
CA VAL A 7 -60.02 -29.35 -7.63
C VAL A 7 -58.93 -30.17 -6.88
N PHE A 8 -59.07 -30.57 -5.59
CA PHE A 8 -59.58 -31.86 -5.02
C PHE A 8 -58.88 -33.14 -5.57
N LEU A 9 -58.34 -34.13 -4.84
CA LEU A 9 -58.73 -34.96 -3.67
C LEU A 9 -57.44 -35.42 -2.93
N VAL A 10 -57.30 -35.38 -1.58
CA VAL A 10 -57.91 -36.23 -0.50
C VAL A 10 -57.45 -37.70 -0.60
N PHE A 11 -56.43 -38.12 0.17
CA PHE A 11 -56.49 -38.69 1.55
C PHE A 11 -57.10 -40.10 1.60
N VAL A 12 -56.41 -41.03 2.28
CA VAL A 12 -56.85 -41.68 3.54
C VAL A 12 -56.02 -42.96 3.80
N SER A 13 -55.32 -42.92 4.93
CA SER A 13 -54.78 -44.01 5.75
C SER A 13 -55.89 -45.01 6.15
N VAL A 14 -55.71 -46.21 6.69
CA VAL A 14 -55.13 -46.59 7.98
C VAL A 14 -55.29 -48.13 8.13
N ILE A 15 -54.33 -48.76 8.82
CA ILE A 15 -54.44 -49.86 9.82
C ILE A 15 -54.97 -51.24 9.38
N SER A 16 -54.22 -52.32 9.70
CA SER A 16 -54.66 -53.36 10.66
C SER A 16 -53.60 -54.45 10.95
N CYS A 17 -53.56 -54.87 12.21
CA CYS A 17 -52.74 -55.90 12.87
C CYS A 17 -53.04 -57.37 12.50
N GLU A 18 -52.03 -58.20 12.77
CA GLU A 18 -51.95 -59.60 13.28
C GLU A 18 -53.11 -60.60 13.07
N LYS A 19 -52.81 -61.85 12.63
CA LYS A 19 -52.57 -63.04 13.49
C LYS A 19 -52.42 -64.38 12.72
N ASP A 20 -51.72 -65.31 13.37
CA ASP A 20 -51.51 -66.75 13.11
C ASP A 20 -52.76 -67.58 12.67
N ASP A 21 -52.55 -68.63 11.87
CA ASP A 21 -52.75 -70.02 12.31
C ASP A 21 -52.36 -71.08 11.25
N ASN A 22 -51.81 -72.19 11.78
CA ASN A 22 -51.36 -73.45 11.15
C ASN A 22 -52.33 -74.12 10.17
N PHE A 23 -51.83 -74.90 9.20
CA PHE A 23 -52.28 -76.30 8.95
C PHE A 23 -51.32 -77.10 8.03
N ILE A 24 -51.31 -78.42 8.24
CA ILE A 24 -50.28 -79.43 7.93
C ILE A 24 -50.66 -80.38 6.74
N GLU A 25 -49.64 -80.79 5.96
CA GLU A 25 -49.43 -82.02 5.11
C GLU A 25 -50.24 -82.30 3.82
N PRO A 26 -49.76 -83.14 2.84
CA PRO A 26 -48.83 -84.28 2.99
C PRO A 26 -47.69 -84.51 1.95
N THR A 27 -46.80 -85.40 2.40
CA THR A 27 -45.58 -86.02 1.87
C THR A 27 -45.66 -86.77 0.54
N THR A 28 -44.53 -86.82 -0.21
CA THR A 28 -43.81 -88.02 -0.76
C THR A 28 -42.82 -87.61 -1.89
N PRO A 29 -41.78 -88.39 -2.23
CA PRO A 29 -40.75 -89.03 -1.40
C PRO A 29 -39.31 -88.62 -1.82
N GLU A 30 -38.34 -88.94 -0.96
CA GLU A 30 -36.89 -88.70 -1.10
C GLU A 30 -36.27 -89.16 -2.43
N THR A 31 -35.44 -88.28 -3.02
CA THR A 31 -34.26 -88.66 -3.80
C THR A 31 -33.05 -87.94 -3.23
N VAL A 32 -32.00 -88.71 -2.98
CA VAL A 32 -30.70 -88.27 -2.46
C VAL A 32 -30.07 -87.26 -3.43
N GLU A 33 -29.90 -86.01 -2.99
CA GLU A 33 -29.04 -85.00 -3.62
C GLU A 33 -27.86 -84.67 -2.70
N GLN A 34 -26.72 -84.39 -3.35
CA GLN A 34 -25.44 -84.03 -2.76
C GLN A 34 -25.56 -82.84 -1.78
N PRO A 35 -24.63 -82.66 -0.82
CA PRO A 35 -24.62 -81.46 0.00
C PRO A 35 -24.46 -80.23 -0.89
N THR A 36 -25.53 -79.42 -0.94
CA THR A 36 -25.49 -78.04 -1.43
C THR A 36 -24.49 -77.25 -0.60
N PRO A 37 -23.65 -76.39 -1.20
CA PRO A 37 -22.83 -75.47 -0.44
C PRO A 37 -23.75 -74.57 0.40
N GLU A 38 -23.32 -74.31 1.63
CA GLU A 38 -23.92 -73.32 2.52
C GLU A 38 -24.08 -72.00 1.74
N PRO A 39 -25.23 -71.32 1.78
CA PRO A 39 -25.35 -70.01 1.14
C PRO A 39 -24.33 -69.08 1.78
N GLU A 40 -23.47 -68.46 0.96
CA GLU A 40 -22.57 -67.42 1.43
C GLU A 40 -23.37 -66.36 2.18
N PRO A 41 -22.88 -65.87 3.34
CA PRO A 41 -23.57 -64.84 4.09
C PRO A 41 -23.81 -63.64 3.18
N ILE A 42 -25.07 -63.17 3.14
CA ILE A 42 -25.42 -61.95 2.42
C ILE A 42 -24.67 -60.80 3.11
N PRO A 43 -23.86 -60.01 2.40
CA PRO A 43 -23.19 -58.85 2.98
C PRO A 43 -24.23 -57.90 3.56
N ILE A 44 -24.06 -57.48 4.81
CA ILE A 44 -24.96 -56.50 5.43
C ILE A 44 -24.83 -55.16 4.71
N SER A 45 -25.96 -54.44 4.58
CA SER A 45 -25.97 -53.11 3.98
C SER A 45 -25.21 -52.10 4.84
N ASP A 46 -24.80 -50.97 4.26
CA ASP A 46 -24.09 -49.91 5.02
C ASP A 46 -24.98 -49.34 6.15
N GLU A 47 -26.29 -49.21 5.91
CA GLU A 47 -27.27 -48.79 6.92
C GLU A 47 -27.36 -49.79 8.10
N GLU A 48 -27.35 -51.09 7.81
CA GLU A 48 -27.34 -52.13 8.86
C GLU A 48 -26.01 -52.16 9.62
N PHE A 49 -24.88 -52.02 8.92
CA PHE A 49 -23.56 -51.94 9.54
C PHE A 49 -23.46 -50.74 10.49
N ALA A 50 -23.93 -49.57 10.05
CA ALA A 50 -23.97 -48.36 10.85
C ALA A 50 -24.82 -48.56 12.11
N LEU A 51 -26.03 -49.12 11.98
CA LEU A 51 -26.91 -49.35 13.13
C LEU A 51 -26.31 -50.32 14.16
N GLU A 52 -25.60 -51.36 13.70
CA GLU A 52 -24.97 -52.35 14.58
C GLU A 52 -23.74 -51.79 15.33
N ASN A 53 -22.93 -50.97 14.65
CA ASN A 53 -21.61 -50.58 15.16
C ASN A 53 -21.57 -49.15 15.73
N PHE A 54 -22.40 -48.24 15.23
CA PHE A 54 -22.36 -46.82 15.60
C PHE A 54 -23.39 -46.46 16.68
N GLY A 55 -24.39 -47.30 16.90
CA GLY A 55 -25.39 -47.15 17.96
C GLY A 55 -26.56 -46.24 17.59
N ASN A 56 -27.11 -45.50 18.56
CA ASN A 56 -28.33 -44.72 18.35
C ASN A 56 -28.02 -43.28 17.91
N MET A 57 -28.96 -42.66 17.19
CA MET A 57 -28.88 -41.23 16.89
C MET A 57 -29.02 -40.40 18.17
N VAL A 58 -28.08 -39.48 18.36
CA VAL A 58 -28.00 -38.50 19.44
C VAL A 58 -27.73 -37.10 18.89
N THR A 59 -27.89 -36.12 19.77
CA THR A 59 -27.58 -34.72 19.48
C THR A 59 -26.33 -34.33 20.27
N SER A 60 -25.32 -33.79 19.60
CA SER A 60 -24.06 -33.38 20.24
C SER A 60 -23.51 -32.09 19.62
N ASN A 61 -22.70 -31.38 20.38
CA ASN A 61 -22.07 -30.13 19.95
C ASN A 61 -20.64 -30.41 19.47
N PHE A 62 -20.21 -29.65 18.47
CA PHE A 62 -18.90 -29.77 17.87
C PHE A 62 -18.28 -28.39 17.74
N ILE A 63 -17.02 -28.28 18.13
CA ILE A 63 -16.16 -27.15 17.80
C ILE A 63 -14.91 -27.73 17.17
N GLY A 64 -14.26 -27.01 16.27
CA GLY A 64 -13.05 -27.54 15.69
C GLY A 64 -12.29 -26.54 14.86
N ARG A 65 -11.08 -26.94 14.50
CA ARG A 65 -10.17 -26.15 13.69
C ARG A 65 -9.70 -26.92 12.47
N ILE A 66 -9.75 -26.26 11.32
CA ILE A 66 -9.22 -26.75 10.07
C ILE A 66 -7.91 -26.05 9.78
N ILE A 67 -6.87 -26.84 9.57
CA ILE A 67 -5.51 -26.35 9.37
C ILE A 67 -4.90 -26.90 8.08
N ASP A 68 -3.88 -26.25 7.57
CA ASP A 68 -3.02 -26.77 6.49
C ASP A 68 -1.88 -27.64 7.03
N GLU A 69 -1.02 -28.15 6.13
CA GLU A 69 0.14 -28.97 6.52
C GLU A 69 1.19 -28.23 7.37
N ALA A 70 1.14 -26.89 7.41
CA ALA A 70 1.99 -26.06 8.26
C ALA A 70 1.38 -25.76 9.64
N GLY A 71 0.10 -26.12 9.85
CA GLY A 71 -0.64 -25.86 11.08
C GLY A 71 -1.39 -24.52 11.12
N LEU A 72 -1.45 -23.81 9.98
CA LEU A 72 -2.15 -22.53 9.86
C LEU A 72 -3.64 -22.77 9.60
N GLY A 73 -4.50 -21.95 10.20
CA GLY A 73 -5.95 -22.04 10.04
C GLY A 73 -6.40 -21.72 8.61
N ILE A 74 -7.34 -22.48 8.07
CA ILE A 74 -7.88 -22.28 6.72
C ILE A 74 -9.27 -21.67 6.81
N GLU A 75 -9.44 -20.47 6.23
CA GLU A 75 -10.71 -19.74 6.22
C GLU A 75 -11.70 -20.29 5.17
N ASN A 76 -13.00 -20.16 5.46
CA ASN A 76 -14.08 -20.42 4.52
C ASN A 76 -14.07 -21.87 4.00
N VAL A 77 -13.70 -22.82 4.85
CA VAL A 77 -13.81 -24.26 4.62
C VAL A 77 -15.24 -24.68 4.94
N SER A 78 -15.88 -25.43 4.05
CA SER A 78 -17.21 -25.99 4.28
C SER A 78 -17.12 -27.21 5.17
N ILE A 79 -17.82 -27.21 6.30
CA ILE A 79 -17.84 -28.31 7.27
C ILE A 79 -19.21 -28.96 7.28
N THR A 80 -19.26 -30.29 7.18
CA THR A 80 -20.50 -31.06 7.22
C THR A 80 -20.45 -32.09 8.34
N ILE A 81 -21.46 -32.10 9.22
CA ILE A 81 -21.65 -33.10 10.29
C ILE A 81 -23.12 -33.54 10.31
N GLY A 82 -23.38 -34.77 9.85
CA GLY A 82 -24.75 -35.22 9.59
C GLY A 82 -25.44 -34.27 8.61
N ASN A 83 -26.56 -33.68 9.02
CA ASN A 83 -27.29 -32.68 8.21
C ASN A 83 -26.89 -31.22 8.50
N SER A 84 -25.91 -31.00 9.38
CA SER A 84 -25.49 -29.66 9.80
C SER A 84 -24.31 -29.21 8.95
N ILE A 85 -24.31 -27.93 8.58
CA ILE A 85 -23.23 -27.32 7.80
C ILE A 85 -22.74 -26.07 8.55
N ALA A 86 -21.42 -25.86 8.58
CA ALA A 86 -20.78 -24.65 9.06
C ALA A 86 -19.65 -24.24 8.11
N THR A 87 -19.12 -23.03 8.29
CA THR A 87 -17.93 -22.56 7.61
C THR A 87 -16.90 -22.09 8.62
N THR A 88 -15.62 -22.30 8.32
CA THR A 88 -14.54 -21.81 9.19
C THR A 88 -14.34 -20.30 9.06
N ASN A 89 -13.98 -19.66 10.17
CA ASN A 89 -13.50 -18.27 10.19
C ASN A 89 -12.02 -18.15 9.81
N TYR A 90 -11.45 -16.95 9.91
CA TYR A 90 -10.07 -16.64 9.50
C TYR A 90 -8.99 -17.41 10.27
N LEU A 91 -9.32 -17.97 11.45
CA LEU A 91 -8.43 -18.82 12.24
C LEU A 91 -8.63 -20.32 11.95
N GLY A 92 -9.47 -20.65 10.97
CA GLY A 92 -9.83 -22.02 10.65
C GLY A 92 -10.86 -22.64 11.58
N VAL A 93 -11.50 -21.86 12.47
CA VAL A 93 -12.40 -22.40 13.50
C VAL A 93 -13.85 -22.48 13.01
N PHE A 94 -14.53 -23.59 13.31
CA PHE A 94 -15.96 -23.78 13.12
C PHE A 94 -16.63 -24.25 14.42
N ALA A 95 -17.94 -24.01 14.55
CA ALA A 95 -18.76 -24.59 15.61
C ALA A 95 -20.13 -24.99 15.08
N ILE A 96 -20.65 -26.12 15.56
CA ILE A 96 -21.98 -26.65 15.24
C ILE A 96 -22.65 -27.10 16.53
N ASP A 97 -23.75 -26.45 16.87
CA ASP A 97 -24.59 -26.85 17.99
C ASP A 97 -25.66 -27.86 17.56
N GLY A 98 -25.78 -28.93 18.33
CA GLY A 98 -26.85 -29.90 18.20
C GLY A 98 -26.85 -30.67 16.88
N ALA A 99 -25.68 -31.05 16.36
CA ALA A 99 -25.59 -31.95 15.22
C ALA A 99 -26.18 -33.33 15.55
N SER A 100 -26.96 -33.87 14.61
CA SER A 100 -27.53 -35.21 14.72
C SER A 100 -26.52 -36.24 14.21
N VAL A 101 -25.98 -37.06 15.11
CA VAL A 101 -24.90 -38.04 14.87
C VAL A 101 -25.20 -39.35 15.62
N PHE A 102 -24.43 -40.40 15.40
CA PHE A 102 -24.57 -41.62 16.22
C PHE A 102 -23.77 -41.50 17.52
N ASP A 103 -24.24 -42.16 18.59
CA ASP A 103 -23.62 -42.10 19.93
C ASP A 103 -22.22 -42.75 20.01
N LYS A 104 -21.82 -43.53 19.00
CA LYS A 104 -20.45 -44.05 18.85
C LYS A 104 -19.75 -43.58 17.56
N PHE A 105 -20.36 -42.72 16.76
CA PHE A 105 -19.79 -42.30 15.48
C PHE A 105 -20.35 -40.95 15.03
N ALA A 106 -19.49 -39.94 14.95
CA ALA A 106 -19.76 -38.69 14.26
C ALA A 106 -18.75 -38.52 13.14
N TYR A 107 -19.24 -38.41 11.91
CA TYR A 107 -18.44 -38.12 10.73
C TYR A 107 -18.47 -36.62 10.43
N VAL A 108 -17.28 -36.02 10.35
CA VAL A 108 -17.04 -34.61 10.08
C VAL A 108 -16.27 -34.50 8.78
N LYS A 109 -16.85 -33.85 7.76
CA LYS A 109 -16.21 -33.61 6.47
C LYS A 109 -15.83 -32.13 6.33
N ALA A 110 -14.67 -31.85 5.75
CA ALA A 110 -14.14 -30.51 5.49
C ALA A 110 -13.71 -30.37 4.03
N GLU A 111 -14.25 -29.36 3.33
CA GLU A 111 -14.05 -29.18 1.89
C GLU A 111 -13.71 -27.72 1.55
N LYS A 112 -12.66 -27.55 0.74
CA LYS A 112 -12.18 -26.25 0.26
C LYS A 112 -11.47 -26.41 -1.09
N ASP A 113 -11.80 -25.54 -2.04
CA ASP A 113 -11.08 -25.47 -3.31
C ASP A 113 -9.59 -25.23 -3.09
N GLY A 114 -8.75 -25.97 -3.82
CA GLY A 114 -7.29 -25.93 -3.65
C GLY A 114 -6.75 -26.94 -2.65
N TYR A 115 -7.62 -27.67 -1.94
CA TYR A 115 -7.25 -28.74 -1.02
C TYR A 115 -7.92 -30.06 -1.39
N ILE A 116 -7.35 -31.16 -0.91
CA ILE A 116 -8.01 -32.47 -0.89
C ILE A 116 -9.05 -32.44 0.24
N ALA A 117 -10.25 -32.98 0.01
CA ALA A 117 -11.27 -33.09 1.05
C ALA A 117 -10.70 -33.85 2.26
N GLY A 118 -10.80 -33.26 3.45
CA GLY A 118 -10.38 -33.86 4.70
C GLY A 118 -11.59 -34.30 5.51
N SER A 119 -11.41 -35.26 6.40
CA SER A 119 -12.49 -35.69 7.28
C SER A 119 -11.99 -36.30 8.57
N ARG A 120 -12.83 -36.32 9.61
CA ARG A 120 -12.56 -36.97 10.89
C ARG A 120 -13.77 -37.75 11.36
N THR A 121 -13.51 -38.84 12.07
CA THR A 121 -14.54 -39.59 12.77
C THR A 121 -14.20 -39.62 14.25
N VAL A 122 -15.15 -39.24 15.11
CA VAL A 122 -14.99 -39.28 16.56
C VAL A 122 -16.13 -40.03 17.24
N VAL A 123 -15.91 -40.50 18.46
CA VAL A 123 -16.94 -41.03 19.36
C VAL A 123 -17.49 -39.85 20.16
N PRO A 124 -18.73 -39.39 19.95
CA PRO A 124 -19.23 -38.20 20.63
C PRO A 124 -19.35 -38.41 22.14
N ILE A 125 -18.89 -37.45 22.93
CA ILE A 125 -19.04 -37.48 24.39
C ILE A 125 -20.37 -36.81 24.76
N PRO A 126 -21.33 -37.53 25.36
CA PRO A 126 -22.63 -36.95 25.71
C PRO A 126 -22.51 -35.83 26.73
N ASN A 127 -23.18 -34.70 26.46
CA ASN A 127 -23.19 -33.50 27.32
C ASN A 127 -21.83 -32.77 27.44
N SER A 128 -20.90 -33.01 26.51
CA SER A 128 -19.71 -32.18 26.26
C SER A 128 -19.75 -31.60 24.84
N THR A 129 -18.84 -30.67 24.56
CA THR A 129 -18.50 -30.30 23.18
C THR A 129 -17.35 -31.18 22.71
N ASN A 130 -17.44 -31.70 21.49
CA ASN A 130 -16.36 -32.47 20.89
C ASN A 130 -15.44 -31.53 20.11
N ASP A 131 -14.16 -31.50 20.47
CA ASP A 131 -13.13 -30.75 19.74
C ASP A 131 -12.62 -31.59 18.55
N ILE A 132 -12.55 -30.97 17.38
CA ILE A 132 -12.18 -31.62 16.12
C ILE A 132 -11.06 -30.82 15.46
N GLN A 133 -9.94 -31.48 15.19
CA GLN A 133 -8.92 -30.91 14.30
C GLN A 133 -8.85 -31.71 13.00
N ILE A 134 -8.90 -31.03 11.86
CA ILE A 134 -8.71 -31.64 10.53
C ILE A 134 -7.60 -30.91 9.81
N THR A 135 -6.58 -31.65 9.37
CA THR A 135 -5.56 -31.11 8.47
C THR A 135 -6.00 -31.33 7.02
N LEU A 136 -6.21 -30.24 6.27
CA LEU A 136 -6.41 -30.32 4.83
C LEU A 136 -5.06 -30.36 4.12
N LEU A 137 -4.94 -31.27 3.17
CA LEU A 137 -3.74 -31.43 2.36
C LEU A 137 -3.86 -30.57 1.11
N THR A 138 -2.84 -29.77 0.83
CA THR A 138 -2.81 -28.92 -0.35
C THR A 138 -2.90 -29.78 -1.61
N LYS A 139 -3.71 -29.34 -2.59
CA LYS A 139 -3.87 -30.00 -3.89
C LYS A 139 -2.61 -29.79 -4.75
N ASN A 140 -1.54 -30.51 -4.42
CA ASN A 140 -0.27 -30.42 -5.14
C ASN A 140 -0.25 -31.39 -6.33
N ILE A 141 -0.22 -30.84 -7.55
CA ILE A 141 -0.11 -31.63 -8.78
C ILE A 141 1.33 -32.14 -8.89
N ILE A 142 1.52 -33.43 -8.64
CA ILE A 142 2.85 -34.04 -8.67
C ILE A 142 3.29 -34.43 -10.09
N GLY A 143 2.34 -34.46 -11.03
CA GLY A 143 2.58 -34.68 -12.45
C GLY A 143 1.27 -34.80 -13.21
N SER A 144 1.36 -34.90 -14.54
CA SER A 144 0.20 -35.05 -15.41
C SER A 144 0.40 -36.21 -16.38
N VAL A 145 -0.68 -36.95 -16.64
CA VAL A 145 -0.74 -38.05 -17.60
C VAL A 145 -1.71 -37.70 -18.73
N THR A 146 -1.75 -38.52 -19.77
CA THR A 146 -2.64 -38.30 -20.93
C THR A 146 -3.51 -39.54 -21.16
N SER A 147 -4.81 -39.33 -21.38
CA SER A 147 -5.75 -40.40 -21.71
C SER A 147 -5.31 -41.19 -22.96
N GLY A 148 -5.57 -42.50 -22.96
CA GLY A 148 -5.31 -43.40 -24.09
C GLY A 148 -3.89 -44.00 -24.12
N SER A 149 -3.10 -43.85 -23.06
CA SER A 149 -1.79 -44.52 -22.94
C SER A 149 -1.46 -44.85 -21.49
N ALA A 150 -0.85 -46.03 -21.28
CA ALA A 150 -0.36 -46.41 -19.97
C ALA A 150 0.77 -45.48 -19.52
N SER A 151 0.77 -45.13 -18.24
CA SER A 151 1.70 -44.16 -17.63
C SER A 151 1.82 -44.41 -16.14
N SER A 152 2.89 -43.91 -15.52
CA SER A 152 3.03 -43.97 -14.06
C SER A 152 3.52 -42.65 -13.48
N ILE A 153 3.19 -42.42 -12.22
CA ILE A 153 3.56 -41.25 -11.43
C ILE A 153 4.05 -41.75 -10.07
N SER A 154 5.23 -41.27 -9.64
CA SER A 154 5.86 -41.69 -8.39
C SER A 154 6.27 -40.52 -7.50
N LEU A 155 6.24 -40.75 -6.20
CA LEU A 155 6.75 -39.85 -5.17
C LEU A 155 8.18 -40.24 -4.77
N SER A 156 8.93 -39.29 -4.21
CA SER A 156 10.30 -39.53 -3.74
C SER A 156 10.41 -40.54 -2.59
N ASN A 157 9.30 -40.85 -1.92
CA ASN A 157 9.22 -41.87 -0.86
C ASN A 157 9.08 -43.30 -1.39
N GLY A 158 8.95 -43.49 -2.70
CA GLY A 158 8.79 -44.81 -3.34
C GLY A 158 7.34 -45.23 -3.62
N SER A 159 6.34 -44.42 -3.22
CA SER A 159 4.95 -44.69 -3.60
C SER A 159 4.73 -44.37 -5.08
N GLU A 160 3.95 -45.20 -5.78
CA GLU A 160 3.71 -45.07 -7.21
C GLU A 160 2.28 -45.49 -7.58
N VAL A 161 1.71 -44.82 -8.57
CA VAL A 161 0.48 -45.23 -9.27
C VAL A 161 0.78 -45.45 -10.74
N THR A 162 0.34 -46.60 -11.28
CA THR A 162 0.43 -46.92 -12.71
C THR A 162 -0.97 -47.03 -13.31
N PHE A 163 -1.25 -46.21 -14.32
CA PHE A 163 -2.52 -46.15 -15.03
C PHE A 163 -2.46 -46.93 -16.34
N GLN A 164 -3.60 -47.49 -16.76
CA GLN A 164 -3.77 -48.09 -18.09
C GLN A 164 -4.17 -47.05 -19.17
N GLY A 165 -4.64 -45.87 -18.75
CA GLY A 165 -4.91 -44.72 -19.63
C GLY A 165 -6.38 -44.38 -19.86
N GLU A 166 -7.33 -45.15 -19.29
CA GLU A 166 -8.77 -44.89 -19.41
C GLU A 166 -9.30 -44.17 -18.15
N PHE A 167 -9.86 -42.98 -18.35
CA PHE A 167 -10.35 -42.11 -17.28
C PHE A 167 -11.82 -41.76 -17.51
N VAL A 168 -12.53 -41.47 -16.44
CA VAL A 168 -13.94 -41.07 -16.44
C VAL A 168 -14.15 -39.80 -15.63
N THR A 169 -15.14 -39.00 -16.02
CA THR A 169 -15.68 -37.91 -15.21
C THR A 169 -16.46 -38.46 -14.02
N GLU A 170 -16.81 -37.61 -13.06
CA GLU A 170 -17.65 -37.95 -11.90
C GLU A 170 -18.99 -38.60 -12.31
N THR A 171 -19.52 -38.27 -13.49
CA THR A 171 -20.75 -38.88 -14.04
C THR A 171 -20.57 -40.28 -14.65
N GLY A 172 -19.34 -40.82 -14.63
CA GLY A 172 -18.97 -42.07 -15.30
C GLY A 172 -18.77 -41.93 -16.81
N THR A 173 -18.84 -40.72 -17.37
CA THR A 173 -18.60 -40.50 -18.81
C THR A 173 -17.10 -40.57 -19.11
N ALA A 174 -16.71 -41.30 -20.16
CA ALA A 174 -15.31 -41.41 -20.60
C ALA A 174 -14.69 -40.03 -20.86
N TYR A 175 -13.50 -39.81 -20.29
CA TYR A 175 -12.74 -38.57 -20.39
C TYR A 175 -11.56 -38.72 -21.36
N THR A 176 -11.33 -37.69 -22.17
CA THR A 176 -10.18 -37.62 -23.09
C THR A 176 -9.46 -36.30 -22.91
N GLY A 177 -8.16 -36.34 -22.68
CA GLY A 177 -7.34 -35.16 -22.43
C GLY A 177 -6.19 -35.42 -21.47
N GLN A 178 -5.59 -34.33 -20.99
CA GLN A 178 -4.62 -34.36 -19.90
C GLN A 178 -5.34 -34.63 -18.58
N VAL A 179 -4.69 -35.37 -17.69
CA VAL A 179 -5.16 -35.66 -16.33
C VAL A 179 -4.06 -35.25 -15.37
N ASP A 180 -4.34 -34.30 -14.51
CA ASP A 180 -3.45 -33.87 -13.45
C ASP A 180 -3.61 -34.81 -12.24
N VAL A 181 -2.49 -35.30 -11.73
CA VAL A 181 -2.43 -36.32 -10.67
C VAL A 181 -1.95 -35.66 -9.39
N VAL A 182 -2.78 -35.75 -8.36
CA VAL A 182 -2.47 -35.36 -6.98
C VAL A 182 -2.34 -36.64 -6.18
N MET A 183 -1.21 -36.82 -5.48
CA MET A 183 -0.95 -38.01 -4.69
C MET A 183 -0.24 -37.64 -3.39
N HIS A 184 -0.70 -38.22 -2.29
CA HIS A 184 -0.11 -38.01 -0.96
C HIS A 184 0.01 -39.33 -0.21
N TYR A 185 1.18 -39.58 0.38
CA TYR A 185 1.46 -40.81 1.12
C TYR A 185 1.57 -40.51 2.61
N LEU A 186 0.83 -41.25 3.44
CA LEU A 186 0.94 -41.19 4.89
C LEU A 186 1.69 -42.40 5.41
N GLN A 187 2.75 -42.12 6.17
CA GLN A 187 3.68 -43.11 6.68
C GLN A 187 3.11 -43.78 7.96
N PRO A 188 3.26 -45.10 8.14
CA PRO A 188 2.92 -45.74 9.40
C PRO A 188 3.82 -45.22 10.56
N ASN A 189 3.33 -45.28 11.80
CA ASN A 189 4.04 -44.82 13.01
C ASN A 189 4.47 -43.34 13.01
N ASN A 190 3.86 -42.50 12.18
CA ASN A 190 4.03 -41.06 12.20
C ASN A 190 2.79 -40.42 12.85
N SER A 191 2.97 -39.47 13.78
CA SER A 191 1.83 -38.77 14.41
C SER A 191 0.99 -37.99 13.41
N ASP A 192 1.63 -37.42 12.39
CA ASP A 192 0.95 -36.56 11.42
C ASP A 192 -0.04 -37.35 10.57
N THR A 193 0.22 -38.65 10.35
CA THR A 193 -0.71 -39.58 9.70
C THR A 193 -2.08 -39.59 10.37
N PHE A 194 -2.12 -39.58 11.70
CA PHE A 194 -3.39 -39.58 12.45
C PHE A 194 -4.11 -38.23 12.40
N SER A 195 -3.42 -37.14 12.05
CA SER A 195 -3.99 -35.80 11.85
C SER A 195 -4.35 -35.49 10.39
N GLN A 196 -3.82 -36.26 9.43
CA GLN A 196 -4.03 -36.08 7.98
C GLN A 196 -4.93 -37.15 7.34
N MET A 197 -4.98 -38.38 7.87
CA MET A 197 -5.80 -39.47 7.32
C MET A 197 -7.29 -39.12 7.34
N PRO A 198 -8.12 -39.61 6.41
CA PRO A 198 -9.57 -39.39 6.48
C PRO A 198 -10.22 -40.27 7.56
N GLY A 199 -11.31 -39.76 8.16
CA GLY A 199 -12.14 -40.47 9.12
C GLY A 199 -11.38 -40.98 10.35
N SER A 200 -11.40 -42.30 10.57
CA SER A 200 -10.68 -43.02 11.64
C SER A 200 -10.17 -44.37 11.12
N LEU A 201 -9.33 -45.08 11.87
CA LEU A 201 -8.88 -46.43 11.53
C LEU A 201 -9.94 -47.51 11.85
N PHE A 202 -11.19 -47.30 11.42
CA PHE A 202 -12.30 -48.24 11.59
C PHE A 202 -13.03 -48.47 10.26
N GLY A 203 -13.45 -49.70 10.00
CA GLY A 203 -14.06 -50.07 8.73
C GLY A 203 -14.85 -51.37 8.72
N LYS A 204 -15.47 -51.65 7.56
CA LYS A 204 -16.27 -52.83 7.26
C LYS A 204 -15.47 -53.81 6.39
N ARG A 205 -15.38 -55.07 6.81
CA ARG A 205 -14.76 -56.16 6.05
C ARG A 205 -15.66 -56.64 4.90
N GLU A 206 -15.11 -57.36 3.93
CA GLU A 206 -15.87 -57.96 2.82
C GLU A 206 -16.97 -58.93 3.33
N ASP A 207 -16.77 -59.56 4.49
CA ASP A 207 -17.76 -60.43 5.15
C ASP A 207 -18.82 -59.68 5.97
N GLY A 208 -18.76 -58.34 5.99
CA GLY A 208 -19.67 -57.46 6.74
C GLY A 208 -19.27 -57.22 8.20
N SER A 209 -18.25 -57.90 8.74
CA SER A 209 -17.80 -57.67 10.11
C SER A 209 -17.05 -56.33 10.27
N ALA A 210 -17.06 -55.78 11.48
CA ALA A 210 -16.29 -54.58 11.81
C ALA A 210 -14.82 -54.90 12.16
N ALA A 211 -13.91 -54.05 11.72
CA ALA A 211 -12.49 -54.11 12.07
C ALA A 211 -11.94 -52.72 12.37
N MET A 212 -11.04 -52.63 13.34
CA MET A 212 -10.07 -51.52 13.36
C MET A 212 -8.84 -51.90 12.54
N MET A 213 -8.13 -50.91 12.02
CA MET A 213 -6.99 -51.10 11.13
C MET A 213 -5.68 -50.72 11.82
N GLU A 214 -4.65 -51.52 11.60
CA GLU A 214 -3.26 -51.18 11.94
C GLU A 214 -2.51 -50.88 10.65
N THR A 215 -2.01 -49.64 10.53
CA THR A 215 -1.56 -49.14 9.24
C THR A 215 -0.14 -49.50 8.84
N TYR A 216 0.03 -49.88 7.57
CA TYR A 216 1.34 -50.04 6.93
C TYR A 216 1.59 -49.04 5.80
N GLY A 217 0.64 -48.12 5.57
CA GLY A 217 0.78 -47.00 4.65
C GLY A 217 -0.52 -46.67 3.93
N MET A 218 -0.83 -45.38 3.86
CA MET A 218 -1.99 -44.85 3.14
C MET A 218 -1.55 -44.05 1.93
N LEU A 219 -2.34 -44.11 0.86
CA LEU A 219 -2.12 -43.34 -0.36
C LEU A 219 -3.44 -42.68 -0.76
N GLY A 220 -3.48 -41.35 -0.70
CA GLY A 220 -4.56 -40.54 -1.25
C GLY A 220 -4.23 -40.20 -2.70
N ILE A 221 -5.15 -40.49 -3.62
CA ILE A 221 -4.97 -40.21 -5.05
C ILE A 221 -6.21 -39.49 -5.55
N ASN A 222 -6.04 -38.31 -6.13
CA ASN A 222 -7.11 -37.54 -6.72
C ASN A 222 -6.70 -37.12 -8.14
N LEU A 223 -7.61 -37.31 -9.09
CA LEU A 223 -7.38 -36.99 -10.49
C LEU A 223 -8.22 -35.79 -10.88
N PHE A 224 -7.65 -34.89 -11.67
CA PHE A 224 -8.35 -33.70 -12.13
C PHE A 224 -8.10 -33.42 -13.61
N SER A 225 -9.07 -32.82 -14.28
CA SER A 225 -8.81 -32.17 -15.56
C SER A 225 -8.05 -30.84 -15.33
N PRO A 226 -7.39 -30.27 -16.36
CA PRO A 226 -6.77 -28.95 -16.26
C PRO A 226 -7.76 -27.81 -15.94
N SER A 227 -9.07 -28.03 -16.12
CA SER A 227 -10.12 -27.08 -15.72
C SER A 227 -10.59 -27.27 -14.28
N GLY A 228 -10.00 -28.21 -13.53
CA GLY A 228 -10.31 -28.50 -12.13
C GLY A 228 -11.41 -29.52 -11.90
N GLU A 229 -12.01 -30.11 -12.94
CA GLU A 229 -13.05 -31.14 -12.82
C GLU A 229 -12.46 -32.42 -12.21
N GLN A 230 -13.12 -33.02 -11.21
CA GLN A 230 -12.69 -34.28 -10.61
C GLN A 230 -12.91 -35.45 -11.56
N LEU A 231 -11.88 -36.29 -11.69
CA LEU A 231 -11.85 -37.46 -12.55
C LEU A 231 -11.61 -38.72 -11.72
N ASN A 232 -11.92 -39.88 -12.31
CA ASN A 232 -11.58 -41.19 -11.78
C ASN A 232 -11.07 -42.10 -12.91
N ILE A 233 -10.65 -43.33 -12.58
CA ILE A 233 -10.36 -44.37 -13.57
C ILE A 233 -11.62 -45.13 -13.96
N ASN A 234 -11.61 -45.72 -15.16
CA ASN A 234 -12.62 -46.69 -15.53
C ASN A 234 -12.37 -48.02 -14.77
N GLU A 235 -13.37 -48.51 -14.04
CA GLU A 235 -13.30 -49.75 -13.25
C GLU A 235 -12.92 -50.99 -14.07
N GLU A 236 -13.20 -51.01 -15.38
CA GLU A 236 -12.80 -52.10 -16.28
C GLU A 236 -11.28 -52.11 -16.58
N PHE A 237 -10.57 -51.03 -16.25
CA PHE A 237 -9.14 -50.82 -16.51
C PHE A 237 -8.41 -50.42 -15.22
N PRO A 238 -8.23 -51.36 -14.27
CA PRO A 238 -7.70 -51.06 -12.95
C PRO A 238 -6.30 -50.47 -13.01
N ALA A 239 -6.00 -49.58 -12.05
CA ALA A 239 -4.67 -49.04 -11.83
C ALA A 239 -3.88 -49.92 -10.85
N THR A 240 -2.55 -49.86 -10.93
CA THR A 240 -1.67 -50.53 -9.96
C THR A 240 -1.13 -49.51 -8.97
N LEU A 241 -1.32 -49.77 -7.67
CA LEU A 241 -0.72 -49.01 -6.57
C LEU A 241 0.49 -49.72 -6.00
N THR A 242 1.52 -48.93 -5.71
CA THR A 242 2.73 -49.36 -5.00
C THR A 242 2.86 -48.58 -3.71
N PHE A 243 2.91 -49.30 -2.57
CA PHE A 243 3.15 -48.74 -1.25
C PHE A 243 4.55 -49.17 -0.76
N PRO A 244 5.41 -48.25 -0.30
CA PRO A 244 6.69 -48.63 0.28
C PRO A 244 6.49 -49.33 1.63
N VAL A 245 7.27 -50.39 1.89
CA VAL A 245 7.32 -51.04 3.21
C VAL A 245 8.25 -50.24 4.11
N ASP A 246 7.65 -49.47 5.02
CA ASP A 246 8.39 -48.55 5.87
C ASP A 246 9.28 -49.27 6.89
N THR A 247 10.46 -48.70 7.15
CA THR A 247 11.43 -49.28 8.10
C THR A 247 10.95 -49.35 9.55
N SER A 248 9.94 -48.56 9.93
CA SER A 248 9.27 -48.62 11.23
C SER A 248 8.36 -49.84 11.40
N THR A 249 8.06 -50.57 10.32
CA THR A 249 7.18 -51.75 10.29
C THR A 249 7.93 -53.04 9.91
N PRO A 250 9.00 -53.43 10.61
CA PRO A 250 9.90 -54.50 10.17
C PRO A 250 9.24 -55.89 10.05
N ASN A 251 8.06 -56.07 10.66
CA ASN A 251 7.30 -57.32 10.67
C ASN A 251 6.16 -57.34 9.64
N ALA A 252 6.21 -56.49 8.61
CA ALA A 252 5.17 -56.38 7.58
C ALA A 252 4.87 -57.73 6.88
N PRO A 253 3.61 -58.24 6.94
CA PRO A 253 3.16 -59.52 6.35
C PRO A 253 3.42 -59.67 4.84
N THR A 254 3.33 -60.90 4.31
CA THR A 254 3.51 -61.13 2.85
C THR A 254 2.32 -60.69 2.00
N GLU A 255 1.12 -60.65 2.60
CA GLU A 255 -0.12 -60.20 1.98
C GLU A 255 -0.85 -59.30 2.98
N MET A 256 -1.54 -58.28 2.48
CA MET A 256 -2.26 -57.31 3.29
C MET A 256 -3.62 -56.99 2.67
N PRO A 257 -4.74 -56.99 3.42
CA PRO A 257 -6.00 -56.45 2.93
C PRO A 257 -5.86 -54.98 2.51
N LEU A 258 -6.52 -54.60 1.42
CA LEU A 258 -6.66 -53.21 1.02
C LEU A 258 -7.99 -52.65 1.50
N TRP A 259 -7.97 -51.36 1.81
CA TRP A 259 -9.13 -50.63 2.27
C TRP A 259 -9.23 -49.34 1.50
N TYR A 260 -10.43 -49.03 1.00
CA TYR A 260 -10.71 -47.71 0.47
C TYR A 260 -11.56 -46.92 1.46
N PHE A 261 -11.34 -45.61 1.56
CA PHE A 261 -12.19 -44.75 2.36
C PHE A 261 -13.44 -44.36 1.59
N ASP A 262 -14.61 -44.64 2.15
CA ASP A 262 -15.88 -44.16 1.61
C ASP A 262 -16.15 -42.75 2.12
N GLU A 263 -16.03 -41.76 1.24
CA GLU A 263 -16.16 -40.34 1.59
C GLU A 263 -17.62 -39.92 1.90
N GLU A 264 -18.61 -40.73 1.50
CA GLU A 264 -20.03 -40.50 1.80
C GLU A 264 -20.39 -41.08 3.18
N GLU A 265 -19.97 -42.32 3.46
CA GLU A 265 -20.29 -43.01 4.70
C GLU A 265 -19.31 -42.71 5.87
N GLY A 266 -18.09 -42.28 5.56
CA GLY A 266 -17.10 -41.84 6.55
C GLY A 266 -16.32 -42.96 7.25
N PHE A 267 -16.36 -44.19 6.72
CA PHE A 267 -15.59 -45.34 7.22
C PHE A 267 -14.93 -46.12 6.08
N TRP A 268 -13.92 -46.92 6.41
CA TRP A 268 -13.16 -47.68 5.40
C TRP A 268 -13.87 -48.98 5.01
N LYS A 269 -13.72 -49.42 3.77
CA LYS A 269 -14.28 -50.67 3.25
C LYS A 269 -13.16 -51.55 2.70
N GLU A 270 -13.09 -52.79 3.18
CA GLU A 270 -12.13 -53.79 2.67
C GLU A 270 -12.47 -54.12 1.21
N GLN A 271 -11.48 -54.04 0.33
CA GLN A 271 -11.60 -54.44 -1.07
C GLN A 271 -10.24 -54.86 -1.63
N GLY A 272 -10.08 -56.16 -1.89
CA GLY A 272 -8.88 -56.69 -2.52
C GLY A 272 -7.68 -56.88 -1.57
N ILE A 273 -6.53 -57.24 -2.16
CA ILE A 273 -5.33 -57.63 -1.42
C ILE A 273 -4.04 -57.08 -2.07
N ALA A 274 -3.14 -56.56 -1.24
CA ALA A 274 -1.81 -56.11 -1.64
C ALA A 274 -0.78 -57.21 -1.36
N THR A 275 0.10 -57.49 -2.33
CA THR A 275 1.15 -58.50 -2.21
C THR A 275 2.51 -57.85 -2.01
N LYS A 276 3.27 -58.34 -1.03
CA LYS A 276 4.63 -57.85 -0.77
C LYS A 276 5.62 -58.38 -1.79
N VAL A 277 6.29 -57.50 -2.52
CA VAL A 277 7.38 -57.79 -3.46
C VAL A 277 8.61 -56.99 -3.06
N GLY A 278 9.60 -57.66 -2.45
CA GLY A 278 10.78 -56.98 -1.92
C GLY A 278 10.43 -56.04 -0.76
N ASN A 279 10.63 -54.73 -0.96
CA ASN A 279 10.33 -53.68 0.01
C ASN A 279 9.07 -52.86 -0.37
N GLU A 280 8.19 -53.42 -1.19
CA GLU A 280 6.99 -52.76 -1.69
C GLU A 280 5.78 -53.67 -1.54
N TYR A 281 4.61 -53.11 -1.29
CA TYR A 281 3.32 -53.75 -1.49
C TYR A 281 2.73 -53.30 -2.81
N ILE A 282 2.25 -54.25 -3.62
CA ILE A 282 1.67 -53.99 -4.95
C ILE A 282 0.21 -54.47 -4.94
N ALA A 283 -0.68 -53.62 -5.44
CA ALA A 283 -2.12 -53.80 -5.42
C ALA A 283 -2.77 -53.32 -6.74
N GLU A 284 -3.88 -53.94 -7.15
CA GLU A 284 -4.75 -53.40 -8.22
C GLU A 284 -5.98 -52.75 -7.60
N VAL A 285 -6.38 -51.57 -8.10
CA VAL A 285 -7.54 -50.81 -7.65
C VAL A 285 -8.42 -50.40 -8.82
N ALA A 286 -9.74 -50.47 -8.63
CA ALA A 286 -10.72 -50.18 -9.68
C ALA A 286 -11.25 -48.73 -9.66
N HIS A 287 -10.96 -47.97 -8.59
CA HIS A 287 -11.31 -46.56 -8.45
C HIS A 287 -10.31 -45.86 -7.53
N PHE A 288 -10.33 -44.52 -7.54
CA PHE A 288 -9.57 -43.69 -6.62
C PHE A 288 -10.45 -43.01 -5.56
N SER A 289 -9.87 -43.00 -4.37
CA SER A 289 -10.25 -42.37 -3.11
C SER A 289 -8.96 -42.36 -2.26
N TRP A 290 -9.07 -42.40 -0.95
CA TRP A 290 -7.97 -42.90 -0.12
C TRP A 290 -7.91 -44.42 -0.15
N TRP A 291 -6.69 -44.95 -0.26
CA TRP A 291 -6.39 -46.38 -0.17
C TRP A 291 -5.41 -46.66 0.95
N ASN A 292 -5.60 -47.78 1.65
CA ASN A 292 -4.82 -48.14 2.81
C ASN A 292 -4.45 -49.62 2.77
N CYS A 293 -3.21 -49.93 3.15
CA CYS A 293 -2.64 -51.28 3.13
C CYS A 293 -2.50 -51.79 4.56
N ASP A 294 -3.58 -52.35 5.12
CA ASP A 294 -3.73 -52.42 6.58
C ASP A 294 -4.17 -53.79 7.11
N ALA A 295 -3.64 -54.12 8.30
CA ALA A 295 -3.96 -55.35 9.00
C ALA A 295 -5.27 -55.18 9.80
N PRO A 296 -6.29 -56.03 9.60
CA PRO A 296 -7.52 -55.99 10.38
C PRO A 296 -7.30 -56.49 11.81
N ILE A 297 -7.89 -55.78 12.76
CA ILE A 297 -7.91 -56.11 14.18
C ILE A 297 -9.36 -56.05 14.66
N ILE A 298 -9.75 -57.02 15.49
CA ILE A 298 -11.08 -57.03 16.11
C ILE A 298 -11.14 -55.91 17.17
N PRO A 299 -12.07 -54.95 17.06
CA PRO A 299 -12.10 -53.78 17.95
C PRO A 299 -12.97 -53.98 19.20
N VAL A 300 -12.68 -53.20 20.24
CA VAL A 300 -13.58 -52.86 21.36
C VAL A 300 -13.48 -51.36 21.63
N THR A 301 -14.57 -50.70 22.01
CA THR A 301 -14.56 -49.26 22.31
C THR A 301 -14.18 -49.00 23.76
N ILE A 302 -13.12 -48.23 24.01
CA ILE A 302 -12.63 -47.91 25.35
C ILE A 302 -12.57 -46.40 25.56
N CYS A 303 -13.09 -45.95 26.70
CA CYS A 303 -12.96 -44.56 27.16
C CYS A 303 -12.12 -44.50 28.44
N PHE A 304 -11.24 -43.51 28.58
CA PHE A 304 -10.48 -43.32 29.81
C PHE A 304 -10.31 -41.86 30.19
N GLY A 305 -10.27 -41.62 31.50
CA GLY A 305 -9.90 -40.32 32.08
C GLY A 305 -8.51 -40.36 32.68
N ILE A 306 -7.80 -39.24 32.64
CA ILE A 306 -6.46 -39.09 33.20
C ILE A 306 -6.57 -38.43 34.58
N ASP A 307 -6.20 -39.17 35.63
CA ASP A 307 -6.15 -38.68 37.01
C ASP A 307 -4.72 -38.27 37.36
N ALA A 308 -4.49 -36.96 37.49
CA ALA A 308 -3.19 -36.35 37.75
C ALA A 308 -3.32 -35.15 38.70
N ALA A 309 -2.19 -34.61 39.18
CA ALA A 309 -2.19 -33.47 40.12
C ALA A 309 -2.72 -32.16 39.50
N VAL A 310 -2.73 -32.05 38.17
CA VAL A 310 -3.35 -30.98 37.37
C VAL A 310 -4.17 -31.62 36.26
N THR A 311 -5.13 -30.89 35.70
CA THR A 311 -5.91 -31.37 34.55
C THR A 311 -5.04 -31.38 33.31
N LEU A 312 -4.80 -32.56 32.72
CA LEU A 312 -4.09 -32.69 31.45
C LEU A 312 -5.09 -32.56 30.29
N SER A 313 -5.61 -31.34 30.12
CA SER A 313 -6.52 -30.96 29.02
C SER A 313 -5.75 -30.73 27.72
N ASN A 314 -6.32 -31.11 26.57
CA ASN A 314 -5.70 -30.93 25.25
C ASN A 314 -4.27 -31.49 25.19
N ASN A 315 -4.02 -32.58 25.91
CA ASN A 315 -2.67 -33.09 26.11
C ASN A 315 -2.40 -34.26 25.16
N LYS A 316 -1.28 -34.19 24.44
CA LYS A 316 -0.89 -35.22 23.47
C LYS A 316 -0.73 -36.61 24.12
N LEU A 317 -1.31 -37.62 23.50
CA LEU A 317 -1.19 -39.02 23.89
C LEU A 317 -1.08 -39.95 22.67
N GLU A 318 -0.47 -41.10 22.88
CA GLU A 318 -0.34 -42.16 21.87
C GLU A 318 -0.70 -43.52 22.46
N ILE A 319 -1.34 -44.36 21.64
CA ILE A 319 -1.64 -45.76 21.96
C ILE A 319 -0.81 -46.64 21.05
N ILE A 320 0.01 -47.50 21.65
CA ILE A 320 0.92 -48.41 20.96
C ILE A 320 0.45 -49.84 21.18
N ARG A 321 0.29 -50.59 20.09
CA ARG A 321 0.00 -52.02 20.15
C ARG A 321 1.27 -52.80 20.47
N ASN A 322 1.28 -53.51 21.60
CA ASN A 322 2.52 -54.15 22.08
C ASN A 322 3.00 -55.33 21.22
N THR A 323 2.09 -56.00 20.51
CA THR A 323 2.40 -57.19 19.71
C THR A 323 3.23 -56.86 18.47
N THR A 324 3.04 -55.67 17.91
CA THR A 324 3.69 -55.19 16.68
C THR A 324 4.61 -53.99 16.92
N ASN A 325 4.48 -53.34 18.08
CA ASN A 325 5.13 -52.07 18.44
C ASN A 325 4.74 -50.93 17.48
N GLN A 326 3.50 -50.94 17.01
CA GLN A 326 2.97 -49.90 16.13
C GLN A 326 2.08 -48.92 16.89
N VAL A 327 2.15 -47.64 16.51
CA VAL A 327 1.20 -46.62 16.96
C VAL A 327 -0.12 -46.90 16.23
N ILE A 328 -1.19 -47.09 17.00
CA ILE A 328 -2.55 -47.33 16.48
C ILE A 328 -3.48 -46.15 16.73
N TYR A 329 -3.03 -45.17 17.51
CA TYR A 329 -3.70 -43.88 17.72
C TYR A 329 -2.67 -42.85 18.19
N SER A 330 -2.76 -41.63 17.67
CA SER A 330 -2.05 -40.43 18.14
C SER A 330 -3.04 -39.27 18.13
N GLY A 331 -3.21 -38.60 19.26
CA GLY A 331 -4.24 -37.56 19.42
C GLY A 331 -4.08 -36.80 20.73
N TYR A 332 -5.14 -36.13 21.16
CA TYR A 332 -5.16 -35.25 22.32
C TYR A 332 -6.35 -35.56 23.22
N SER A 333 -6.15 -35.55 24.54
CA SER A 333 -7.26 -35.60 25.49
C SER A 333 -8.13 -34.35 25.40
N ASN A 334 -9.40 -34.44 25.75
CA ASN A 334 -10.31 -33.29 25.75
C ASN A 334 -10.06 -32.30 26.92
N GLU A 335 -10.92 -31.30 27.06
CA GLU A 335 -10.85 -30.21 28.05
C GLU A 335 -10.89 -30.67 29.52
N VAL A 336 -11.35 -31.89 29.78
CA VAL A 336 -11.37 -32.52 31.11
C VAL A 336 -10.37 -33.66 31.27
N GLY A 337 -9.49 -33.87 30.29
CA GLY A 337 -8.47 -34.93 30.33
C GLY A 337 -9.03 -36.33 30.09
N GLN A 338 -10.02 -36.47 29.20
CA GLN A 338 -10.62 -37.74 28.80
C GLN A 338 -10.38 -38.04 27.31
N GLU A 339 -10.40 -39.33 26.96
CA GLU A 339 -10.26 -39.79 25.58
C GLU A 339 -11.08 -41.09 25.35
N CYS A 340 -11.63 -41.27 24.15
CA CYS A 340 -12.42 -42.44 23.75
C CYS A 340 -12.01 -42.93 22.35
N GLY A 341 -11.81 -44.24 22.18
CA GLY A 341 -11.44 -44.78 20.87
C GLY A 341 -11.49 -46.31 20.79
N GLN A 342 -11.11 -46.84 19.63
CA GLN A 342 -11.06 -48.28 19.37
C GLN A 342 -9.74 -48.89 19.86
N PHE A 343 -9.84 -50.02 20.56
CA PHE A 343 -8.72 -50.79 21.09
C PHE A 343 -8.74 -52.23 20.55
N PRO A 344 -7.57 -52.88 20.38
CA PRO A 344 -7.50 -54.29 20.02
C PRO A 344 -8.12 -55.18 21.10
N LYS A 345 -9.10 -55.99 20.71
CA LYS A 345 -9.76 -56.94 21.61
C LYS A 345 -8.79 -57.99 22.14
N ASP A 346 -8.88 -58.27 23.43
CA ASP A 346 -8.11 -59.30 24.14
C ASP A 346 -6.57 -59.09 24.10
N GLU A 347 -6.08 -57.90 23.77
CA GLU A 347 -4.65 -57.56 23.76
C GLU A 347 -4.28 -56.47 24.78
N ILE A 348 -3.00 -56.44 25.17
CA ILE A 348 -2.42 -55.36 26.00
C ILE A 348 -1.83 -54.29 25.08
N VAL A 349 -2.16 -53.02 25.35
CA VAL A 349 -1.58 -51.86 24.67
C VAL A 349 -0.79 -50.99 25.66
N THR A 350 0.08 -50.13 25.15
CA THR A 350 0.82 -49.14 25.94
C THR A 350 0.30 -47.75 25.60
N ILE A 351 -0.06 -46.96 26.62
CA ILE A 351 -0.41 -45.55 26.48
C ILE A 351 0.78 -44.69 26.88
N HIS A 352 1.18 -43.77 26.02
CA HIS A 352 2.14 -42.70 26.31
C HIS A 352 1.40 -41.37 26.46
N ILE A 353 1.74 -40.62 27.50
CA ILE A 353 1.31 -39.23 27.70
C ILE A 353 2.54 -38.35 27.56
N TYR A 354 2.45 -37.28 26.78
CA TYR A 354 3.53 -36.34 26.52
C TYR A 354 3.36 -35.04 27.32
N SER A 355 4.46 -34.35 27.64
CA SER A 355 4.47 -32.98 28.19
C SER A 355 4.23 -31.97 27.07
N GLU A 356 3.31 -31.03 27.24
CA GLU A 356 3.16 -29.87 26.35
C GLU A 356 4.40 -28.96 26.33
N CYS A 357 5.23 -28.97 27.39
CA CYS A 357 6.38 -28.08 27.52
C CYS A 357 7.63 -28.58 26.82
N SER A 358 7.86 -29.90 26.88
CA SER A 358 9.10 -30.52 26.41
C SER A 358 8.88 -31.54 25.28
N ASN A 359 7.63 -31.85 24.94
CA ASN A 359 7.22 -32.90 24.01
C ASN A 359 7.88 -34.27 24.33
N THR A 360 8.18 -34.50 25.61
CA THR A 360 8.74 -35.77 26.11
C THR A 360 7.66 -36.58 26.81
N ILE A 361 7.81 -37.90 26.82
CA ILE A 361 6.90 -38.81 27.53
C ILE A 361 7.01 -38.56 29.04
N ILE A 362 5.90 -38.17 29.67
CA ILE A 362 5.78 -37.96 31.12
C ILE A 362 5.16 -39.15 31.84
N HIS A 363 4.40 -39.98 31.13
CA HIS A 363 3.82 -41.21 31.68
C HIS A 363 3.73 -42.29 30.62
N THR A 364 3.99 -43.52 31.04
CA THR A 364 3.82 -44.73 30.22
C THR A 364 3.10 -45.79 31.05
N GLN A 365 2.05 -46.39 30.49
CA GLN A 365 1.30 -47.42 31.19
C GLN A 365 0.72 -48.45 30.23
N GLN A 366 0.84 -49.72 30.60
CA GLN A 366 0.16 -50.82 29.92
C GLN A 366 -1.27 -50.98 30.43
N VAL A 367 -2.22 -51.13 29.52
CA VAL A 367 -3.65 -51.30 29.82
C VAL A 367 -4.25 -52.45 29.00
N GLY A 368 -5.37 -53.00 29.47
CA GLY A 368 -5.98 -54.22 28.93
C GLY A 368 -5.43 -55.50 29.58
N PRO A 369 -5.75 -56.69 29.03
CA PRO A 369 -6.60 -56.90 27.86
C PRO A 369 -8.09 -56.62 28.14
N PHE A 370 -8.80 -56.12 27.12
CA PHE A 370 -10.23 -55.83 27.19
C PHE A 370 -11.01 -56.75 26.24
N SER A 371 -12.04 -57.43 26.74
CA SER A 371 -12.84 -58.40 25.96
C SER A 371 -14.17 -57.84 25.45
N SER A 372 -14.56 -56.63 25.89
CA SER A 372 -15.76 -55.88 25.51
C SER A 372 -15.52 -54.38 25.76
N ASP A 373 -16.45 -53.53 25.28
CA ASP A 373 -16.48 -52.10 25.59
C ASP A 373 -16.31 -51.84 27.09
N ASN A 374 -15.50 -50.84 27.46
CA ASN A 374 -15.16 -50.57 28.86
C ASN A 374 -14.71 -49.11 29.08
N SER A 375 -14.62 -48.70 30.35
CA SER A 375 -14.03 -47.44 30.74
C SER A 375 -13.09 -47.58 31.93
N PHE A 376 -11.99 -46.81 31.98
CA PHE A 376 -11.06 -46.83 33.11
C PHE A 376 -10.47 -45.45 33.43
N VAL A 377 -9.68 -45.38 34.51
CA VAL A 377 -8.95 -44.16 34.89
C VAL A 377 -7.45 -44.46 34.87
N LEU A 378 -6.70 -43.61 34.18
CA LEU A 378 -5.26 -43.67 34.04
C LEU A 378 -4.61 -42.77 35.10
N ASN A 379 -3.89 -43.34 36.06
CA ASN A 379 -3.29 -42.60 37.16
C ASN A 379 -1.86 -42.12 36.80
N VAL A 380 -1.64 -40.81 36.83
CA VAL A 380 -0.37 -40.13 36.52
C VAL A 380 0.13 -39.37 37.76
N PRO A 381 0.80 -40.06 38.71
CA PRO A 381 1.08 -39.49 40.02
C PRO A 381 2.27 -38.52 40.05
N ASN A 382 3.18 -38.58 39.07
CA ASN A 382 4.38 -37.75 39.02
C ASN A 382 4.37 -36.89 37.76
N LEU A 383 4.17 -35.59 37.90
CA LEU A 383 4.29 -34.63 36.81
C LEU A 383 5.63 -33.87 36.91
N PRO A 384 6.24 -33.51 35.77
CA PRO A 384 7.35 -32.57 35.73
C PRO A 384 7.00 -31.25 36.45
N SER A 385 7.95 -30.69 37.20
CA SER A 385 7.75 -29.41 37.90
C SER A 385 7.58 -28.20 36.98
N GLU A 386 7.81 -28.37 35.67
CA GLU A 386 7.58 -27.35 34.64
C GLU A 386 6.09 -27.15 34.34
N LEU A 387 5.23 -28.13 34.64
CA LEU A 387 3.78 -28.03 34.43
C LEU A 387 3.11 -27.38 35.65
N VAL A 388 2.42 -26.28 35.40
CA VAL A 388 1.67 -25.50 36.39
C VAL A 388 0.24 -25.33 35.89
N GLN A 389 -0.73 -25.11 36.78
CA GLN A 389 -2.13 -24.92 36.39
C GLN A 389 -2.68 -23.59 36.91
N THR A 390 -3.51 -22.95 36.09
CA THR A 390 -4.36 -21.82 36.50
C THR A 390 -5.80 -22.06 36.02
N THR A 391 -6.77 -21.46 36.71
CA THR A 391 -8.15 -21.36 36.24
C THR A 391 -8.40 -19.94 35.76
N ILE A 392 -8.74 -19.78 34.48
CA ILE A 392 -9.15 -18.51 33.89
C ILE A 392 -10.63 -18.29 34.18
N THR A 393 -10.98 -17.17 34.82
CA THR A 393 -12.35 -16.84 35.19
C THR A 393 -12.75 -15.48 34.67
N GLY A 394 -14.01 -15.30 34.27
CA GLY A 394 -14.51 -13.99 33.83
C GLY A 394 -15.99 -14.01 33.47
N THR A 395 -16.56 -12.83 33.23
CA THR A 395 -17.90 -12.63 32.64
C THR A 395 -17.75 -12.14 31.21
N LEU A 396 -18.46 -12.77 30.29
CA LEU A 396 -18.37 -12.53 28.85
C LEU A 396 -19.72 -12.03 28.35
N ASN A 397 -19.77 -10.78 27.88
CA ASN A 397 -20.97 -10.15 27.37
C ASN A 397 -20.82 -9.83 25.88
N ASN A 398 -21.95 -9.84 25.16
CA ASN A 398 -22.03 -9.27 23.82
C ASN A 398 -22.10 -7.74 23.88
N CYS A 399 -22.27 -7.08 22.73
CA CYS A 399 -22.31 -5.63 22.69
C CYS A 399 -23.45 -4.92 23.42
N ASP A 400 -24.53 -5.64 23.67
CA ASP A 400 -25.70 -5.12 24.37
C ASP A 400 -25.65 -5.41 25.88
N ASP A 401 -24.45 -5.71 26.42
CA ASP A 401 -24.21 -6.13 27.81
C ASP A 401 -24.99 -7.41 28.20
N ASN A 402 -25.42 -8.22 27.23
CA ASN A 402 -26.06 -9.50 27.49
C ASN A 402 -25.02 -10.62 27.57
N PRO A 403 -25.18 -11.62 28.46
CA PRO A 403 -24.27 -12.76 28.53
C PRO A 403 -24.18 -13.50 27.19
N ILE A 404 -22.97 -13.84 26.73
CA ILE A 404 -22.77 -14.63 25.51
C ILE A 404 -23.26 -16.06 25.77
N THR A 405 -24.32 -16.49 25.07
CA THR A 405 -24.91 -17.83 25.26
C THR A 405 -24.47 -18.85 24.21
N ASN A 406 -23.81 -18.40 23.15
CA ASN A 406 -23.23 -19.26 22.11
C ASN A 406 -21.99 -18.55 21.54
N GLY A 407 -20.83 -19.01 21.99
CA GLY A 407 -19.54 -18.45 21.63
C GLY A 407 -18.41 -19.36 22.08
N TYR A 408 -17.17 -18.93 21.86
CA TYR A 408 -16.00 -19.64 22.37
C TYR A 408 -14.88 -18.65 22.69
N VAL A 409 -13.93 -19.09 23.50
CA VAL A 409 -12.66 -18.40 23.67
C VAL A 409 -11.57 -19.16 22.96
N LEU A 410 -10.67 -18.42 22.31
CA LEU A 410 -9.46 -18.94 21.72
C LEU A 410 -8.27 -18.46 22.55
N LEU A 411 -7.50 -19.42 23.06
CA LEU A 411 -6.33 -19.20 23.90
C LEU A 411 -5.08 -19.66 23.16
N TYR A 412 -4.06 -18.80 23.11
CA TYR A 412 -2.79 -19.11 22.45
C TYR A 412 -1.64 -18.44 23.20
N LYS A 413 -0.41 -18.90 22.98
CA LYS A 413 0.77 -18.30 23.59
C LYS A 413 1.06 -16.95 22.94
N GLU A 414 1.45 -15.96 23.73
CA GLU A 414 1.81 -14.62 23.20
C GLU A 414 2.91 -14.70 22.13
N ALA A 415 3.84 -15.65 22.28
CA ALA A 415 4.92 -15.89 21.31
C ALA A 415 4.47 -16.60 20.03
N ASP A 416 3.26 -17.17 19.97
CA ASP A 416 2.72 -17.90 18.82
C ASP A 416 1.90 -16.97 17.92
N THR A 417 2.60 -16.11 17.18
CA THR A 417 1.99 -15.12 16.29
C THR A 417 1.29 -15.74 15.08
N ASN A 418 1.48 -17.03 14.84
CA ASN A 418 0.93 -17.76 13.70
C ASN A 418 -0.24 -18.67 14.11
N PHE A 419 -0.67 -18.62 15.38
CA PHE A 419 -1.76 -19.44 15.89
C PHE A 419 -1.55 -20.94 15.61
N LEU A 420 -0.32 -21.45 15.74
CA LEU A 420 -0.03 -22.85 15.47
C LEU A 420 -0.55 -23.78 16.58
N ASN A 421 -0.56 -23.29 17.82
CA ASN A 421 -1.01 -24.01 19.00
C ASN A 421 -2.11 -23.18 19.68
N VAL A 422 -3.35 -23.48 19.33
CA VAL A 422 -4.53 -22.81 19.89
C VAL A 422 -5.37 -23.80 20.68
N GLU A 423 -5.95 -23.31 21.77
CA GLU A 423 -6.93 -24.04 22.57
C GLU A 423 -8.26 -23.30 22.52
N MET A 424 -9.34 -24.07 22.47
CA MET A 424 -10.69 -23.53 22.42
C MET A 424 -11.48 -23.96 23.65
N ALA A 425 -12.29 -23.06 24.18
CA ALA A 425 -13.28 -23.39 25.20
C ALA A 425 -14.61 -22.74 24.88
N VAL A 426 -15.68 -23.55 24.89
CA VAL A 426 -17.02 -23.09 24.53
C VAL A 426 -17.67 -22.31 25.67
N ILE A 427 -18.42 -21.28 25.30
CA ILE A 427 -19.18 -20.40 26.19
C ILE A 427 -20.67 -20.63 25.96
N THR A 428 -21.39 -20.94 27.04
CA THR A 428 -22.81 -21.30 26.99
C THR A 428 -23.72 -20.43 27.85
N ASP A 429 -23.17 -19.68 28.80
CA ASP A 429 -23.94 -18.89 29.78
C ASP A 429 -23.30 -17.52 30.12
N GLY A 430 -22.33 -17.09 29.33
CA GLY A 430 -21.58 -15.84 29.54
C GLY A 430 -20.61 -15.89 30.73
N THR A 431 -20.33 -17.05 31.29
CA THR A 431 -19.31 -17.23 32.33
C THR A 431 -18.15 -18.07 31.80
N LEU A 432 -16.92 -17.58 31.98
CA LEU A 432 -15.72 -18.35 31.69
C LEU A 432 -15.20 -19.01 32.98
N SER A 433 -14.93 -20.30 32.91
CA SER A 433 -14.21 -21.06 33.94
C SER A 433 -13.39 -22.16 33.26
N TYR A 434 -12.24 -21.79 32.69
CA TYR A 434 -11.38 -22.70 31.93
C TYR A 434 -10.09 -23.03 32.70
N SER A 435 -9.79 -24.32 32.88
CA SER A 435 -8.55 -24.75 33.56
C SER A 435 -7.45 -24.98 32.55
N LYS A 436 -6.38 -24.17 32.59
CA LYS A 436 -5.23 -24.27 31.71
C LYS A 436 -4.01 -24.77 32.48
N THR A 437 -3.46 -25.90 32.04
CA THR A 437 -2.09 -26.31 32.39
C THR A 437 -1.12 -25.61 31.45
N TYR A 438 -0.01 -25.09 31.96
CA TYR A 438 0.96 -24.30 31.19
C TYR A 438 2.39 -24.50 31.71
N CYS A 439 3.36 -24.03 30.92
CA CYS A 439 4.78 -24.12 31.24
C CYS A 439 5.22 -22.98 32.16
N ALA A 440 5.84 -23.30 33.30
CA ALA A 440 6.26 -22.31 34.30
C ALA A 440 7.19 -21.20 33.77
N LEU A 441 7.98 -21.49 32.74
CA LEU A 441 8.91 -20.54 32.09
C LEU A 441 8.29 -19.82 30.88
N ASP A 442 7.10 -20.21 30.48
CA ASP A 442 6.37 -19.71 29.30
C ASP A 442 4.90 -19.56 29.67
N ASN A 443 4.64 -18.46 30.38
CA ASN A 443 3.40 -18.20 31.10
C ASN A 443 2.62 -17.00 30.56
N MET A 444 2.98 -16.52 29.37
CA MET A 444 2.33 -15.42 28.69
C MET A 444 1.44 -15.94 27.57
N TYR A 445 0.16 -15.61 27.65
CA TYR A 445 -0.88 -16.06 26.74
C TYR A 445 -1.71 -14.86 26.28
N GLN A 446 -2.39 -15.03 25.16
CA GLN A 446 -3.43 -14.13 24.70
C GLN A 446 -4.73 -14.89 24.52
N MET A 447 -5.84 -14.19 24.73
CA MET A 447 -7.19 -14.72 24.57
C MET A 447 -8.04 -13.82 23.69
N ILE A 448 -8.84 -14.43 22.81
CA ILE A 448 -9.87 -13.76 22.03
C ILE A 448 -11.21 -14.42 22.34
N VAL A 449 -12.25 -13.63 22.58
CA VAL A 449 -13.62 -14.10 22.81
C VAL A 449 -14.41 -13.92 21.52
N PHE A 450 -15.11 -14.96 21.07
CA PHE A 450 -15.97 -14.94 19.89
C PHE A 450 -17.42 -15.17 20.29
N ASP A 451 -18.32 -14.28 19.86
CA ASP A 451 -19.78 -14.45 19.93
C ASP A 451 -20.29 -14.90 18.55
N LEU A 452 -20.72 -16.16 18.48
CA LEU A 452 -21.21 -16.77 17.25
C LEU A 452 -22.65 -16.38 16.93
N THR A 453 -23.43 -15.93 17.93
CA THR A 453 -24.81 -15.49 17.72
C THR A 453 -24.85 -14.14 17.03
N ASN A 454 -23.98 -13.24 17.49
CA ASN A 454 -23.90 -11.88 17.01
C ASN A 454 -22.83 -11.67 15.93
N THR A 455 -21.99 -12.68 15.66
CA THR A 455 -20.82 -12.58 14.76
C THR A 455 -19.89 -11.43 15.18
N GLU A 456 -19.49 -11.44 16.45
CA GLU A 456 -18.68 -10.41 17.11
C GLU A 456 -17.45 -11.03 17.82
N GLU A 457 -16.38 -10.26 18.05
CA GLU A 457 -15.21 -10.73 18.80
C GLU A 457 -14.60 -9.65 19.73
N SER A 458 -13.84 -10.07 20.74
CA SER A 458 -13.08 -9.15 21.58
C SER A 458 -11.73 -8.81 20.95
N ALA A 459 -11.11 -7.70 21.35
CA ALA A 459 -9.67 -7.53 21.13
C ALA A 459 -8.88 -8.64 21.88
N PRO A 460 -7.65 -8.95 21.45
CA PRO A 460 -6.76 -9.84 22.20
C PRO A 460 -6.56 -9.35 23.63
N ILE A 461 -6.66 -10.28 24.58
CA ILE A 461 -6.52 -10.04 26.03
C ILE A 461 -5.21 -10.67 26.48
N ASP A 462 -4.28 -9.86 26.96
CA ASP A 462 -3.00 -10.35 27.48
C ASP A 462 -3.20 -11.01 28.85
N LEU A 463 -2.69 -12.23 28.99
CA LEU A 463 -2.80 -13.06 30.18
C LEU A 463 -1.40 -13.46 30.68
N ALA A 464 -1.08 -13.04 31.90
CA ALA A 464 0.12 -13.49 32.59
C ALA A 464 -0.25 -14.50 33.70
N PHE A 465 0.09 -15.77 33.50
CA PHE A 465 -0.23 -16.83 34.45
C PHE A 465 0.80 -16.87 35.59
N VAL A 466 0.46 -16.23 36.71
CA VAL A 466 1.32 -16.14 37.91
C VAL A 466 0.63 -16.62 39.20
N THR A 467 -0.65 -16.95 39.12
CA THR A 467 -1.51 -17.38 40.24
C THR A 467 -2.32 -18.62 39.84
N THR A 468 -2.92 -19.29 40.81
CA THR A 468 -3.81 -20.44 40.57
C THR A 468 -5.15 -20.04 39.94
N THR A 469 -5.45 -18.74 39.91
CA THR A 469 -6.65 -18.18 39.29
C THR A 469 -6.25 -16.90 38.56
N THR A 470 -6.65 -16.79 37.29
CA THR A 470 -6.44 -15.62 36.43
C THR A 470 -7.81 -15.03 36.11
N ASP A 471 -8.20 -13.97 36.81
CA ASP A 471 -9.49 -13.30 36.60
C ASP A 471 -9.36 -12.22 35.51
N ILE A 472 -10.09 -12.38 34.41
CA ILE A 472 -10.12 -11.46 33.27
C ILE A 472 -11.19 -10.36 33.43
N GLY A 473 -11.97 -10.40 34.51
CA GLY A 473 -13.03 -9.44 34.76
C GLY A 473 -14.21 -9.58 33.81
N ILE A 474 -14.75 -8.46 33.34
CA ILE A 474 -15.83 -8.41 32.35
C ILE A 474 -15.22 -8.11 30.99
N VAL A 475 -15.47 -8.98 30.02
CA VAL A 475 -15.03 -8.83 28.63
C VAL A 475 -16.26 -8.66 27.75
N SER A 476 -16.17 -7.72 26.80
CA SER A 476 -17.21 -7.50 25.78
C SER A 476 -16.65 -7.73 24.37
N THR A 477 -17.45 -8.27 23.46
CA THR A 477 -17.11 -8.53 22.05
C THR A 477 -17.30 -7.31 21.13
N CYS A 478 -17.29 -6.09 21.67
CA CYS A 478 -17.51 -4.87 20.88
C CYS A 478 -16.35 -4.37 20.05
N ASN A 479 -15.31 -5.17 19.85
CA ASN A 479 -14.21 -4.75 18.99
C ASN A 479 -14.38 -5.45 17.63
N ASP A 480 -15.10 -4.76 16.75
CA ASP A 480 -15.34 -5.00 15.31
C ASP A 480 -14.61 -6.19 14.68
N SER A 481 -15.34 -7.28 14.46
CA SER A 481 -15.02 -8.37 13.54
C SER A 481 -15.27 -7.94 12.08
N GLY A 482 -14.19 -7.71 11.33
CA GLY A 482 -14.17 -7.70 9.86
C GLY A 482 -14.88 -6.53 9.17
N GLY A 483 -14.15 -5.46 8.87
CA GLY A 483 -14.65 -4.31 8.10
C GLY A 483 -14.57 -2.96 8.81
N GLY A 484 -14.02 -2.90 10.02
CA GLY A 484 -13.97 -1.68 10.84
C GLY A 484 -12.79 -0.74 10.57
N THR A 485 -12.43 0.04 11.59
CA THR A 485 -11.31 1.00 11.57
C THR A 485 -10.15 0.48 12.42
N TYR A 486 -8.97 0.28 11.83
CA TYR A 486 -7.74 0.05 12.58
C TYR A 486 -7.32 1.35 13.28
N VAL A 487 -7.12 1.34 14.59
CA VAL A 487 -6.66 2.52 15.34
C VAL A 487 -5.16 2.42 15.63
N GLY A 488 -4.39 3.35 15.09
CA GLY A 488 -2.93 3.39 15.20
C GLY A 488 -2.22 3.45 13.84
N ASP A 489 -0.90 3.56 13.90
CA ASP A 489 -0.04 3.59 12.72
C ASP A 489 0.26 2.16 12.25
N VAL A 490 0.12 1.93 10.94
CA VAL A 490 0.42 0.68 10.24
C VAL A 490 1.70 0.85 9.45
N GLN A 491 2.66 -0.05 9.65
CA GLN A 491 3.87 -0.12 8.84
C GLN A 491 4.01 -1.54 8.26
N LEU A 492 4.14 -1.64 6.94
CA LEU A 492 4.20 -2.89 6.19
C LEU A 492 5.54 -2.96 5.45
N LEU A 493 6.38 -3.91 5.86
CA LEU A 493 7.79 -4.05 5.47
C LEU A 493 8.07 -5.23 4.52
N SER A 494 7.06 -6.06 4.28
CA SER A 494 7.14 -7.27 3.46
C SER A 494 5.80 -7.63 2.81
N GLN A 495 5.81 -8.43 1.74
CA GLN A 495 4.59 -8.95 1.13
C GLN A 495 3.73 -9.72 2.14
N GLN A 496 4.37 -10.51 3.01
CA GLN A 496 3.65 -11.26 4.06
C GLN A 496 2.91 -10.32 5.03
N GLU A 497 3.51 -9.20 5.42
CA GLU A 497 2.84 -8.22 6.29
C GLU A 497 1.68 -7.53 5.58
N VAL A 498 1.82 -7.20 4.29
CA VAL A 498 0.72 -6.67 3.47
C VAL A 498 -0.45 -7.65 3.41
N ASP A 499 -0.15 -8.93 3.15
CA ASP A 499 -1.16 -9.97 3.06
C ASP A 499 -1.82 -10.21 4.42
N ASN A 500 -1.03 -10.32 5.50
CA ASN A 500 -1.52 -10.49 6.87
C ASN A 500 -2.41 -9.33 7.32
N PHE A 501 -2.06 -8.08 6.99
CA PHE A 501 -2.89 -6.93 7.33
C PHE A 501 -4.21 -6.94 6.54
N GLY A 502 -4.15 -7.32 5.26
CA GLY A 502 -5.32 -7.47 4.41
C GLY A 502 -6.33 -8.49 4.91
N LEU A 503 -5.88 -9.56 5.60
CA LEU A 503 -6.75 -10.59 6.18
C LEU A 503 -7.75 -10.03 7.20
N PHE A 504 -7.43 -8.94 7.89
CA PHE A 504 -8.35 -8.33 8.85
C PHE A 504 -9.50 -7.56 8.18
N GLY A 505 -9.39 -7.29 6.87
CA GLY A 505 -10.44 -6.64 6.10
C GLY A 505 -10.80 -5.23 6.59
N TYR A 506 -9.88 -4.51 7.24
CA TYR A 506 -10.13 -3.13 7.69
C TYR A 506 -10.57 -2.27 6.51
N THR A 507 -11.62 -1.47 6.72
CA THR A 507 -12.08 -0.50 5.74
C THR A 507 -11.54 0.90 6.00
N ALA A 508 -10.97 1.13 7.18
CA ALA A 508 -10.32 2.39 7.51
C ALA A 508 -9.11 2.23 8.43
N ILE A 509 -8.21 3.23 8.39
CA ILE A 509 -7.09 3.38 9.32
C ILE A 509 -7.17 4.75 10.01
N GLU A 510 -7.37 4.75 11.33
CA GLU A 510 -7.19 5.90 12.20
C GLU A 510 -5.71 6.05 12.60
N GLY A 511 -4.89 6.45 11.64
CA GLY A 511 -3.44 6.60 11.77
C GLY A 511 -2.77 6.64 10.40
N ASN A 512 -1.46 6.44 10.39
CA ASN A 512 -0.64 6.39 9.18
C ASN A 512 -0.63 4.99 8.56
N LEU A 513 -0.54 4.89 7.23
CA LEU A 513 -0.20 3.67 6.51
C LEU A 513 1.14 3.88 5.80
N ILE A 514 2.16 3.15 6.22
CA ILE A 514 3.52 3.19 5.66
C ILE A 514 3.81 1.85 4.99
N ILE A 515 4.15 1.87 3.70
CA ILE A 515 4.46 0.68 2.90
C ILE A 515 5.84 0.86 2.30
N ASN A 516 6.81 0.09 2.77
CA ASN A 516 8.18 0.22 2.31
C ASN A 516 8.95 -1.09 2.44
N GLU A 517 9.80 -1.45 1.48
CA GLU A 517 10.55 -2.69 1.59
C GLU A 517 11.86 -2.48 2.39
N TYR A 518 12.21 -3.43 3.27
CA TYR A 518 13.48 -3.39 4.01
C TYR A 518 14.25 -4.71 3.95
N THR A 519 13.53 -5.84 3.99
CA THR A 519 14.14 -7.19 4.04
C THR A 519 13.67 -8.13 2.93
N SER A 520 12.50 -7.88 2.34
CA SER A 520 11.86 -8.72 1.33
C SER A 520 10.95 -7.88 0.43
N GLN A 521 10.91 -8.21 -0.85
CA GLN A 521 10.19 -7.42 -1.86
C GLN A 521 8.68 -7.37 -1.62
N ILE A 522 8.09 -6.17 -1.75
CA ILE A 522 6.64 -5.98 -1.83
C ILE A 522 6.26 -5.89 -3.32
N THR A 523 5.41 -6.81 -3.78
CA THR A 523 5.07 -6.96 -5.20
C THR A 523 3.62 -6.62 -5.52
N SER A 524 2.73 -6.69 -4.54
CA SER A 524 1.29 -6.49 -4.70
C SER A 524 0.69 -5.89 -3.44
N LEU A 525 -0.26 -4.96 -3.61
CA LEU A 525 -1.08 -4.41 -2.53
C LEU A 525 -2.49 -4.98 -2.53
N GLN A 526 -2.80 -5.97 -3.37
CA GLN A 526 -4.17 -6.46 -3.61
C GLN A 526 -4.95 -6.80 -2.33
N SER A 527 -4.24 -7.33 -1.33
CA SER A 527 -4.79 -7.70 -0.02
C SER A 527 -5.37 -6.51 0.75
N LEU A 528 -4.97 -5.27 0.43
CA LEU A 528 -5.46 -4.04 1.05
C LEU A 528 -6.77 -3.50 0.44
N SER A 529 -7.38 -4.24 -0.49
CA SER A 529 -8.53 -3.79 -1.28
C SER A 529 -9.79 -3.44 -0.48
N SER A 530 -9.87 -3.81 0.79
CA SER A 530 -10.96 -3.39 1.68
C SER A 530 -10.87 -1.92 2.10
N LEU A 531 -9.68 -1.29 2.04
CA LEU A 531 -9.46 0.06 2.56
C LEU A 531 -10.21 1.12 1.73
N THR A 532 -10.96 1.96 2.44
CA THR A 532 -11.74 3.07 1.86
C THR A 532 -11.33 4.44 2.39
N THR A 533 -10.81 4.52 3.62
CA THR A 533 -10.45 5.78 4.27
C THR A 533 -9.18 5.65 5.12
N ILE A 534 -8.28 6.63 5.04
CA ILE A 534 -7.12 6.72 5.94
C ILE A 534 -7.07 8.13 6.52
N THR A 535 -6.99 8.25 7.85
CA THR A 535 -7.03 9.57 8.50
C THR A 535 -5.65 10.25 8.57
N GLY A 536 -4.57 9.47 8.60
CA GLY A 536 -3.19 9.95 8.64
C GLY A 536 -2.51 9.98 7.28
N LEU A 537 -1.18 9.84 7.29
CA LEU A 537 -0.32 9.78 6.11
C LEU A 537 -0.43 8.40 5.43
N VAL A 538 -0.61 8.39 4.11
CA VAL A 538 -0.31 7.23 3.25
C VAL A 538 1.07 7.45 2.67
N TYR A 539 2.04 6.63 3.06
CA TYR A 539 3.42 6.72 2.61
C TYR A 539 3.87 5.43 1.93
N ILE A 540 3.98 5.43 0.61
CA ILE A 540 4.42 4.27 -0.18
C ILE A 540 5.80 4.59 -0.73
N HIS A 541 6.84 3.97 -0.20
CA HIS A 541 8.19 4.31 -0.61
C HIS A 541 9.19 3.18 -0.62
N ASP A 542 10.26 3.34 -1.40
CA ASP A 542 11.36 2.39 -1.47
C ASP A 542 10.86 0.95 -1.76
N ASN A 543 9.95 0.79 -2.75
CA ASN A 543 9.52 -0.51 -3.24
C ASN A 543 9.98 -0.69 -4.70
N GLU A 544 11.16 -1.28 -4.90
CA GLU A 544 11.86 -1.29 -6.19
C GLU A 544 11.08 -2.06 -7.27
N VAL A 545 10.35 -3.12 -6.88
CA VAL A 545 9.63 -4.02 -7.79
C VAL A 545 8.11 -3.81 -7.82
N LEU A 546 7.57 -2.95 -6.95
CA LEU A 546 6.13 -2.66 -6.93
C LEU A 546 5.76 -1.88 -8.20
N SER A 547 4.95 -2.50 -9.05
CA SER A 547 4.62 -1.96 -10.38
C SER A 547 3.22 -1.33 -10.47
N SER A 548 2.39 -1.51 -9.44
CA SER A 548 1.03 -0.98 -9.39
C SER A 548 0.60 -0.77 -7.94
N LEU A 549 -0.31 0.19 -7.71
CA LEU A 549 -0.97 0.40 -6.42
C LEU A 549 -2.32 -0.33 -6.33
N THR A 550 -2.64 -1.19 -7.31
CA THR A 550 -3.84 -2.02 -7.30
C THR A 550 -3.95 -2.78 -5.98
N GLY A 551 -5.13 -2.73 -5.38
CA GLY A 551 -5.35 -3.06 -3.98
C GLY A 551 -5.64 -1.86 -3.09
N LEU A 552 -5.42 -0.63 -3.56
CA LEU A 552 -5.92 0.58 -2.89
C LEU A 552 -7.16 1.16 -3.58
N ASP A 553 -7.72 0.43 -4.56
CA ASP A 553 -8.72 0.96 -5.50
C ASP A 553 -9.97 1.53 -4.83
N ASN A 554 -10.32 1.04 -3.65
CA ASN A 554 -11.48 1.49 -2.90
C ASN A 554 -11.22 2.72 -2.02
N LEU A 555 -9.97 3.20 -1.94
CA LEU A 555 -9.58 4.37 -1.16
C LEU A 555 -10.20 5.63 -1.77
N THR A 556 -11.11 6.26 -1.03
CA THR A 556 -11.85 7.46 -1.47
C THR A 556 -11.35 8.74 -0.84
N THR A 557 -10.80 8.66 0.38
CA THR A 557 -10.43 9.80 1.19
C THR A 557 -9.14 9.54 1.96
N ILE A 558 -8.21 10.50 1.91
CA ILE A 558 -7.07 10.58 2.83
C ILE A 558 -7.20 11.90 3.61
N SER A 559 -7.44 11.82 4.92
CA SER A 559 -7.57 13.03 5.77
C SER A 559 -6.20 13.60 6.18
N GLY A 560 -5.11 12.85 5.97
CA GLY A 560 -3.75 13.33 6.13
C GLY A 560 -3.08 13.57 4.78
N ASN A 561 -1.84 13.10 4.66
CA ASN A 561 -0.99 13.34 3.49
C ASN A 561 -0.92 12.08 2.59
N LEU A 562 -0.61 12.28 1.30
CA LEU A 562 -0.25 11.21 0.38
C LEU A 562 1.19 11.42 -0.09
N GLN A 563 2.06 10.45 0.15
CA GLN A 563 3.45 10.48 -0.30
C GLN A 563 3.79 9.17 -1.00
N ILE A 564 4.29 9.28 -2.23
CA ILE A 564 4.69 8.14 -3.07
C ILE A 564 6.09 8.46 -3.61
N ASP A 565 7.13 7.86 -3.03
CA ASP A 565 8.51 8.11 -3.47
C ASP A 565 9.40 6.89 -3.64
N ARG A 566 10.32 6.93 -4.60
CA ARG A 566 11.30 5.84 -4.84
C ARG A 566 10.67 4.46 -5.13
N ASN A 567 9.54 4.40 -5.86
CA ASN A 567 8.96 3.14 -6.35
C ASN A 567 9.32 2.94 -7.84
N ASN A 568 10.54 2.49 -8.10
CA ASN A 568 11.16 2.55 -9.43
C ASN A 568 10.43 1.78 -10.54
N SER A 569 9.66 0.74 -10.21
CA SER A 569 8.89 -0.05 -11.18
C SER A 569 7.45 0.44 -11.41
N LEU A 570 7.00 1.43 -10.63
CA LEU A 570 5.64 1.96 -10.71
C LEU A 570 5.45 2.76 -12.01
N THR A 571 4.50 2.38 -12.85
CA THR A 571 4.29 3.01 -14.18
C THR A 571 3.21 4.07 -14.23
N ASP A 572 2.24 3.97 -13.32
CA ASP A 572 1.12 4.87 -13.10
C ASP A 572 0.63 4.71 -11.65
N LEU A 573 -0.43 5.43 -11.26
CA LEU A 573 -1.02 5.40 -9.93
C LEU A 573 -2.35 4.62 -9.88
N THR A 574 -2.58 3.72 -10.84
CA THR A 574 -3.74 2.83 -10.82
C THR A 574 -3.74 2.05 -9.52
N GLY A 575 -4.90 2.03 -8.85
CA GLY A 575 -5.01 1.77 -7.42
C GLY A 575 -5.56 2.97 -6.64
N LEU A 576 -5.44 4.21 -7.13
CA LEU A 576 -5.98 5.39 -6.44
C LEU A 576 -7.22 5.99 -7.12
N THR A 577 -7.80 5.27 -8.10
CA THR A 577 -8.81 5.82 -9.03
C THR A 577 -10.05 6.42 -8.36
N ASN A 578 -10.42 5.95 -7.17
CA ASN A 578 -11.57 6.47 -6.43
C ASN A 578 -11.22 7.57 -5.43
N LEU A 579 -9.94 7.95 -5.29
CA LEU A 579 -9.48 8.99 -4.37
C LEU A 579 -10.00 10.36 -4.83
N THR A 580 -10.82 10.99 -4.00
CA THR A 580 -11.48 12.27 -4.33
C THR A 580 -10.84 13.48 -3.66
N THR A 581 -10.29 13.29 -2.46
CA THR A 581 -9.76 14.36 -1.61
C THR A 581 -8.55 13.88 -0.80
N VAL A 582 -7.55 14.76 -0.73
CA VAL A 582 -6.43 14.68 0.21
C VAL A 582 -6.43 15.96 1.03
N SER A 583 -6.70 15.84 2.33
CA SER A 583 -6.83 17.01 3.23
C SER A 583 -5.48 17.57 3.69
N GLY A 584 -4.38 16.86 3.44
CA GLY A 584 -3.01 17.33 3.62
C GLY A 584 -2.31 17.60 2.28
N TYR A 585 -1.01 17.26 2.24
CA TYR A 585 -0.20 17.41 1.03
C TYR A 585 -0.20 16.15 0.15
N VAL A 586 0.10 16.32 -1.14
CA VAL A 586 0.43 15.24 -2.07
C VAL A 586 1.87 15.39 -2.54
N PHE A 587 2.68 14.33 -2.43
CA PHE A 587 4.08 14.35 -2.87
C PHE A 587 4.41 13.08 -3.67
N ILE A 588 4.73 13.25 -4.95
CA ILE A 588 5.07 12.18 -5.90
C ILE A 588 6.49 12.45 -6.38
N ASP A 589 7.44 11.64 -5.92
CA ASP A 589 8.87 11.93 -6.03
C ASP A 589 9.72 10.71 -6.43
N GLU A 590 10.76 10.88 -7.23
CA GLU A 590 11.72 9.81 -7.56
C GLU A 590 11.09 8.47 -8.06
N ASN A 591 9.92 8.46 -8.71
CA ASN A 591 9.33 7.23 -9.28
C ASN A 591 9.76 7.07 -10.74
N SER A 592 10.95 6.48 -10.96
CA SER A 592 11.65 6.58 -12.25
C SER A 592 10.91 6.05 -13.49
N SER A 593 10.02 5.05 -13.32
CA SER A 593 9.22 4.47 -14.42
C SER A 593 7.83 5.09 -14.57
N LEU A 594 7.45 6.01 -13.68
CA LEU A 594 6.13 6.65 -13.69
C LEU A 594 5.98 7.47 -14.97
N SER A 595 4.99 7.12 -15.79
CA SER A 595 4.81 7.67 -17.14
C SER A 595 3.69 8.71 -17.23
N ASP A 596 2.69 8.56 -16.35
CA ASP A 596 1.60 9.50 -16.10
C ASP A 596 1.05 9.34 -14.67
N LEU A 597 0.03 10.11 -14.31
CA LEU A 597 -0.61 10.11 -12.98
C LEU A 597 -1.99 9.43 -13.00
N THR A 598 -2.25 8.60 -14.01
CA THR A 598 -3.51 7.84 -14.12
C THR A 598 -3.71 7.08 -12.83
N GLY A 599 -4.86 7.27 -12.20
CA GLY A 599 -5.05 6.87 -10.81
C GLY A 599 -5.59 8.03 -9.99
N LEU A 600 -5.18 9.27 -10.22
CA LEU A 600 -5.71 10.42 -9.48
C LEU A 600 -6.96 11.04 -10.11
N ASN A 601 -7.60 10.35 -11.06
CA ASN A 601 -8.61 10.91 -11.96
C ASN A 601 -9.78 11.60 -11.25
N ASN A 602 -10.11 11.17 -10.03
CA ASN A 602 -11.21 11.72 -9.24
C ASN A 602 -10.78 12.75 -8.20
N LEU A 603 -9.48 13.03 -8.06
CA LEU A 603 -8.94 13.99 -7.11
C LEU A 603 -9.37 15.41 -7.52
N THR A 604 -10.14 16.08 -6.66
CA THR A 604 -10.71 17.40 -6.95
C THR A 604 -9.99 18.55 -6.24
N GLU A 605 -9.38 18.26 -5.10
CA GLU A 605 -8.71 19.24 -4.25
C GLU A 605 -7.55 18.61 -3.47
N VAL A 606 -6.46 19.39 -3.35
CA VAL A 606 -5.37 19.16 -2.38
C VAL A 606 -5.35 20.34 -1.42
N SER A 607 -5.55 20.08 -0.13
CA SER A 607 -5.76 21.13 0.88
C SER A 607 -4.46 21.78 1.40
N ASP A 608 -3.30 21.18 1.12
CA ASP A 608 -1.98 21.79 1.34
C ASP A 608 -1.19 21.83 0.01
N TYR A 609 0.11 21.54 0.01
CA TYR A 609 0.94 21.54 -1.20
C TYR A 609 0.80 20.27 -2.04
N PHE A 610 1.03 20.39 -3.35
CA PHE A 610 1.14 19.28 -4.29
C PHE A 610 2.49 19.37 -5.02
N LYS A 611 3.35 18.36 -4.82
CA LYS A 611 4.65 18.23 -5.48
C LYS A 611 4.71 17.03 -6.40
N ILE A 612 5.17 17.26 -7.62
CA ILE A 612 5.49 16.26 -8.65
C ILE A 612 6.95 16.52 -9.04
N GLU A 613 7.88 15.81 -8.40
CA GLU A 613 9.31 16.06 -8.48
C GLU A 613 10.08 14.80 -8.92
N ASP A 614 11.19 14.97 -9.65
CA ASP A 614 12.16 13.89 -9.97
C ASP A 614 11.60 12.59 -10.62
N ASN A 615 10.49 12.65 -11.36
CA ASN A 615 9.92 11.49 -12.09
C ASN A 615 10.43 11.44 -13.54
N ALA A 616 11.58 10.77 -13.74
CA ALA A 616 12.34 10.82 -14.99
C ALA A 616 11.57 10.40 -16.27
N SER A 617 10.63 9.45 -16.18
CA SER A 617 9.84 8.96 -17.31
C SER A 617 8.48 9.64 -17.48
N LEU A 618 8.13 10.60 -16.61
CA LEU A 618 6.81 11.23 -16.60
C LEU A 618 6.63 12.10 -17.84
N THR A 619 5.75 11.69 -18.75
CA THR A 619 5.50 12.39 -20.02
C THR A 619 4.23 13.24 -20.02
N SER A 620 3.32 12.96 -19.08
CA SER A 620 1.96 13.51 -19.02
C SER A 620 1.50 13.66 -17.57
N LEU A 621 0.61 14.62 -17.30
CA LEU A 621 -0.12 14.73 -16.03
C LEU A 621 -1.55 14.17 -16.12
N ALA A 622 -1.80 13.33 -17.13
CA ALA A 622 -3.05 12.59 -17.24
C ALA A 622 -3.36 11.88 -15.92
N GLY A 623 -4.62 11.92 -15.49
CA GLY A 623 -5.02 11.58 -14.14
C GLY A 623 -5.36 12.78 -13.26
N LEU A 624 -5.00 14.02 -13.61
CA LEU A 624 -5.38 15.20 -12.81
C LEU A 624 -6.56 15.99 -13.37
N GLU A 625 -7.33 15.42 -14.31
CA GLU A 625 -8.35 16.14 -15.08
C GLU A 625 -9.45 16.77 -14.23
N ASN A 626 -9.71 16.27 -13.03
CA ASN A 626 -10.73 16.81 -12.14
C ASN A 626 -10.17 17.72 -11.03
N LEU A 627 -8.85 17.92 -10.95
CA LEU A 627 -8.24 18.77 -9.94
C LEU A 627 -8.57 20.24 -10.23
N THR A 628 -9.25 20.89 -9.29
CA THR A 628 -9.69 22.29 -9.45
C THR A 628 -8.94 23.27 -8.57
N THR A 629 -8.42 22.81 -7.43
CA THR A 629 -7.79 23.66 -6.41
C THR A 629 -6.59 22.95 -5.76
N VAL A 630 -5.49 23.68 -5.63
CA VAL A 630 -4.39 23.37 -4.70
C VAL A 630 -4.30 24.52 -3.69
N SER A 631 -4.56 24.24 -2.42
CA SER A 631 -4.63 25.27 -1.37
C SER A 631 -3.24 25.72 -0.87
N GLY A 632 -2.19 24.94 -1.14
CA GLY A 632 -0.80 25.30 -0.90
C GLY A 632 0.00 25.58 -2.18
N ASP A 633 1.26 25.17 -2.17
CA ASP A 633 2.17 25.29 -3.31
C ASP A 633 1.93 24.16 -4.32
N LEU A 634 1.97 24.45 -5.62
CA LEU A 634 2.04 23.46 -6.69
C LEU A 634 3.44 23.48 -7.30
N ASN A 635 4.20 22.39 -7.10
CA ASN A 635 5.53 22.21 -7.68
C ASN A 635 5.51 21.13 -8.76
N ILE A 636 5.98 21.47 -9.94
CA ILE A 636 6.21 20.54 -11.05
C ILE A 636 7.67 20.73 -11.45
N LYS A 637 8.55 19.89 -10.88
CA LYS A 637 10.00 20.08 -10.98
C LYS A 637 10.74 18.82 -11.41
N TYR A 638 11.84 18.98 -12.14
CA TYR A 638 12.74 17.85 -12.44
C TYR A 638 12.05 16.65 -13.12
N ASN A 639 11.04 16.89 -13.97
CA ASN A 639 10.41 15.85 -14.80
C ASN A 639 10.87 16.03 -16.26
N PRO A 640 12.08 15.57 -16.63
CA PRO A 640 12.72 15.91 -17.90
C PRO A 640 11.99 15.41 -19.14
N ALA A 641 11.11 14.40 -19.01
CA ALA A 641 10.32 13.85 -20.11
C ALA A 641 8.94 14.52 -20.28
N LEU A 642 8.53 15.41 -19.37
CA LEU A 642 7.19 16.01 -19.35
C LEU A 642 7.03 17.00 -20.49
N ILE A 643 6.06 16.78 -21.39
CA ILE A 643 5.95 17.53 -22.65
C ILE A 643 5.03 18.75 -22.54
N ASN A 644 3.99 18.65 -21.72
CA ASN A 644 3.00 19.69 -21.41
C ASN A 644 2.32 19.36 -20.06
N LEU A 645 1.38 20.20 -19.63
CA LEU A 645 0.67 20.06 -18.35
C LEU A 645 -0.77 19.56 -18.53
N THR A 646 -1.08 18.94 -19.67
CA THR A 646 -2.40 18.35 -19.92
C THR A 646 -2.68 17.35 -18.81
N GLY A 647 -3.86 17.49 -18.21
CA GLY A 647 -4.19 16.92 -16.92
C GLY A 647 -4.72 18.02 -16.02
N LEU A 648 -4.05 19.17 -15.95
CA LEU A 648 -4.46 20.28 -15.09
C LEU A 648 -5.57 21.17 -15.67
N ASN A 649 -6.24 20.77 -16.76
CA ASN A 649 -7.10 21.64 -17.58
C ASN A 649 -8.25 22.30 -16.80
N ASN A 650 -8.65 21.73 -15.66
CA ASN A 650 -9.71 22.24 -14.78
C ASN A 650 -9.18 22.94 -13.51
N LEU A 651 -7.86 23.06 -13.34
CA LEU A 651 -7.22 23.75 -12.22
C LEU A 651 -7.51 25.25 -12.33
N THR A 652 -8.22 25.80 -11.35
CA THR A 652 -8.63 27.22 -11.32
C THR A 652 -7.83 28.04 -10.32
N THR A 653 -7.32 27.41 -9.26
CA THR A 653 -6.73 28.10 -8.12
C THR A 653 -5.51 27.36 -7.58
N VAL A 654 -4.39 28.09 -7.46
CA VAL A 654 -3.27 27.74 -6.58
C VAL A 654 -3.18 28.83 -5.51
N SER A 655 -3.54 28.50 -4.28
CA SER A 655 -3.70 29.52 -3.22
C SER A 655 -2.38 30.02 -2.63
N SER A 656 -1.24 29.41 -3.01
CA SER A 656 0.11 29.89 -2.67
C SER A 656 0.97 30.01 -3.94
N ASN A 657 2.10 29.29 -4.05
CA ASN A 657 3.06 29.42 -5.15
C ASN A 657 2.86 28.34 -6.22
N LEU A 658 3.07 28.69 -7.49
CA LEU A 658 3.15 27.77 -8.62
C LEU A 658 4.57 27.78 -9.18
N TYR A 659 5.28 26.66 -9.05
CA TYR A 659 6.64 26.50 -9.55
C TYR A 659 6.70 25.44 -10.65
N ILE A 660 7.11 25.84 -11.85
CA ILE A 660 7.31 24.96 -13.01
C ILE A 660 8.79 25.05 -13.39
N GLN A 661 9.59 24.10 -12.93
CA GLN A 661 11.05 24.21 -12.99
C GLN A 661 11.74 22.97 -13.57
N TYR A 662 12.81 23.12 -14.34
CA TYR A 662 13.64 21.98 -14.75
C TYR A 662 12.89 20.83 -15.47
N ASN A 663 11.85 21.15 -16.27
CA ASN A 663 11.16 20.16 -17.11
C ASN A 663 11.64 20.32 -18.56
N ASP A 664 12.77 19.69 -18.90
CA ASP A 664 13.50 19.98 -20.14
C ASP A 664 12.72 19.73 -21.43
N ALA A 665 11.82 18.74 -21.47
CA ALA A 665 10.98 18.46 -22.63
C ALA A 665 9.70 19.32 -22.72
N LEU A 666 9.43 20.18 -21.74
CA LEU A 666 8.18 20.94 -21.64
C LEU A 666 8.11 22.00 -22.74
N THR A 667 7.23 21.82 -23.71
CA THR A 667 7.16 22.68 -24.90
C THR A 667 6.14 23.83 -24.78
N SER A 668 5.15 23.67 -23.90
CA SER A 668 4.09 24.63 -23.61
C SER A 668 3.51 24.39 -22.21
N LEU A 669 2.77 25.38 -21.68
CA LEU A 669 1.99 25.25 -20.45
C LEU A 669 0.53 24.81 -20.71
N THR A 670 0.26 24.19 -21.87
CA THR A 670 -1.05 23.59 -22.19
C THR A 670 -1.52 22.72 -21.04
N GLY A 671 -2.76 22.91 -20.59
CA GLY A 671 -3.29 22.34 -19.36
C GLY A 671 -3.55 23.36 -18.26
N LEU A 672 -3.12 24.62 -18.37
CA LEU A 672 -3.43 25.67 -17.37
C LEU A 672 -4.49 26.67 -17.83
N GLU A 673 -5.30 26.30 -18.84
CA GLU A 673 -6.31 27.15 -19.50
C GLU A 673 -7.26 27.81 -18.49
N SER A 674 -7.67 27.04 -17.48
CA SER A 674 -8.68 27.43 -16.49
C SER A 674 -8.10 28.20 -15.30
N LEU A 675 -6.78 28.34 -15.21
CA LEU A 675 -6.13 28.93 -14.03
C LEU A 675 -6.47 30.42 -13.92
N THR A 676 -7.12 30.80 -12.82
CA THR A 676 -7.59 32.17 -12.56
C THR A 676 -6.79 32.87 -11.48
N THR A 677 -6.23 32.09 -10.53
CA THR A 677 -5.63 32.61 -9.30
C THR A 677 -4.33 31.88 -8.98
N VAL A 678 -3.26 32.65 -8.80
CA VAL A 678 -2.03 32.27 -8.10
C VAL A 678 -1.71 33.36 -7.08
N SER A 679 -1.92 33.10 -5.78
CA SER A 679 -1.81 34.15 -4.75
C SER A 679 -0.36 34.52 -4.40
N GLY A 680 0.57 33.60 -4.60
CA GLY A 680 1.99 33.74 -4.28
C GLY A 680 2.85 34.04 -5.49
N VAL A 681 3.93 33.27 -5.65
CA VAL A 681 4.84 33.34 -6.78
C VAL A 681 4.37 32.41 -7.89
N PHE A 682 4.28 32.91 -9.12
CA PHE A 682 4.24 32.07 -10.30
C PHE A 682 5.61 32.12 -10.99
N GLU A 683 6.34 31.01 -10.95
CA GLU A 683 7.68 30.91 -11.50
C GLU A 683 7.79 29.82 -12.57
N VAL A 684 8.33 30.21 -13.73
CA VAL A 684 8.67 29.34 -14.85
C VAL A 684 10.17 29.45 -15.08
N PHE A 685 10.91 28.41 -14.69
CA PHE A 685 12.37 28.45 -14.63
C PHE A 685 13.02 27.22 -15.26
N ARG A 686 13.97 27.40 -16.20
CA ARG A 686 14.72 26.27 -16.79
C ARG A 686 13.85 25.19 -17.42
N ASN A 687 12.87 25.58 -18.23
CA ASN A 687 12.16 24.65 -19.11
C ASN A 687 12.69 24.84 -20.53
N SER A 688 13.79 24.16 -20.84
CA SER A 688 14.63 24.47 -22.00
C SER A 688 13.91 24.31 -23.35
N ALA A 689 12.95 23.39 -23.48
CA ALA A 689 12.13 23.23 -24.69
C ALA A 689 10.93 24.20 -24.79
N LEU A 690 10.66 25.01 -23.77
CA LEU A 690 9.45 25.83 -23.69
C LEU A 690 9.49 26.96 -24.72
N THR A 691 8.57 26.96 -25.69
CA THR A 691 8.60 27.94 -26.79
C THR A 691 7.65 29.12 -26.59
N ASN A 692 6.62 28.93 -25.76
CA ASN A 692 5.58 29.90 -25.40
C ASN A 692 4.87 29.43 -24.11
N LEU A 693 4.05 30.30 -23.51
CA LEU A 693 3.28 30.01 -22.30
C LEU A 693 1.82 29.59 -22.59
N THR A 694 1.44 29.37 -23.87
CA THR A 694 0.02 29.36 -24.32
C THR A 694 -0.91 28.68 -23.31
N THR A 695 -2.11 29.26 -23.18
CA THR A 695 -3.23 28.80 -22.33
C THR A 695 -3.25 29.25 -20.88
N MET A 696 -2.95 30.52 -20.57
CA MET A 696 -3.22 31.10 -19.22
C MET A 696 -4.20 32.27 -19.26
N GLY A 697 -5.11 32.23 -20.23
CA GLY A 697 -5.98 33.35 -20.57
C GLY A 697 -6.93 33.80 -19.47
N ASN A 698 -7.02 33.13 -18.32
CA ASN A 698 -7.89 33.55 -17.23
C ASN A 698 -7.15 34.26 -16.08
N LEU A 699 -5.81 34.32 -16.11
CA LEU A 699 -5.01 35.05 -15.12
C LEU A 699 -5.11 36.57 -15.37
N VAL A 700 -5.84 37.26 -14.50
CA VAL A 700 -5.99 38.73 -14.56
C VAL A 700 -5.00 39.45 -13.65
N THR A 701 -4.70 38.86 -12.49
CA THR A 701 -3.78 39.41 -11.48
C THR A 701 -2.89 38.31 -10.93
N ILE A 702 -1.60 38.59 -10.78
CA ILE A 702 -0.63 37.70 -10.13
C ILE A 702 0.10 38.51 -9.06
N ASN A 703 0.52 37.88 -7.96
CA ASN A 703 1.30 38.58 -6.94
C ASN A 703 2.77 38.76 -7.39
N ASN A 704 3.50 37.67 -7.63
CA ASN A 704 4.84 37.72 -8.24
C ASN A 704 4.91 36.84 -9.48
N LEU A 705 5.51 37.32 -10.56
CA LEU A 705 5.71 36.56 -11.80
C LEU A 705 7.20 36.54 -12.15
N SER A 706 7.77 35.33 -12.26
CA SER A 706 9.16 35.10 -12.62
C SER A 706 9.26 34.17 -13.84
N ILE A 707 9.86 34.65 -14.93
CA ILE A 707 10.08 33.86 -16.15
C ILE A 707 11.57 33.91 -16.47
N LEU A 708 12.28 32.82 -16.15
CA LEU A 708 13.73 32.83 -15.99
C LEU A 708 14.37 31.64 -16.73
N ASP A 709 15.49 31.85 -17.43
CA ASP A 709 16.31 30.78 -18.03
C ASP A 709 15.49 29.79 -18.91
N ASN A 710 14.50 30.26 -19.70
CA ASN A 710 13.78 29.40 -20.66
C ASN A 710 14.32 29.63 -22.08
N ASP A 711 15.36 28.87 -22.43
CA ASP A 711 16.23 29.13 -23.59
C ASP A 711 15.49 29.26 -24.94
N LEU A 712 14.44 28.47 -25.18
CA LEU A 712 13.67 28.49 -26.43
C LEU A 712 12.40 29.36 -26.39
N LEU A 713 12.14 30.07 -25.28
CA LEU A 713 10.92 30.86 -25.11
C LEU A 713 10.98 32.09 -26.02
N THR A 714 10.11 32.15 -27.03
CA THR A 714 10.16 33.22 -28.05
C THR A 714 9.30 34.42 -27.73
N ASN A 715 8.24 34.23 -26.94
CA ASN A 715 7.28 35.23 -26.52
C ASN A 715 6.50 34.77 -25.27
N LEU A 716 5.68 35.65 -24.69
CA LEU A 716 4.89 35.41 -23.47
C LEU A 716 3.39 35.20 -23.74
N SER A 717 3.03 34.80 -24.97
CA SER A 717 1.61 34.55 -25.32
C SER A 717 1.05 33.47 -24.40
N GLY A 718 -0.17 33.67 -23.93
CA GLY A 718 -0.77 32.98 -22.79
C GLY A 718 -1.15 33.94 -21.65
N LEU A 719 -0.45 35.06 -21.49
CA LEU A 719 -0.70 36.07 -20.43
C LEU A 719 -1.58 37.24 -20.88
N GLU A 720 -2.34 37.11 -21.98
CA GLU A 720 -3.02 38.24 -22.64
C GLU A 720 -3.99 39.00 -21.72
N ASN A 721 -4.57 38.34 -20.73
CA ASN A 721 -5.53 38.96 -19.81
C ASN A 721 -4.89 39.50 -18.51
N LEU A 722 -3.57 39.33 -18.34
CA LEU A 722 -2.86 39.84 -17.17
C LEU A 722 -2.83 41.38 -17.20
N THR A 723 -3.47 42.00 -16.21
CA THR A 723 -3.56 43.47 -16.09
C THR A 723 -2.70 44.02 -14.96
N THR A 724 -2.42 43.21 -13.93
CA THR A 724 -1.70 43.63 -12.73
C THR A 724 -0.75 42.55 -12.22
N VAL A 725 0.50 42.94 -11.95
CA VAL A 725 1.41 42.19 -11.07
C VAL A 725 1.51 42.96 -9.75
N SER A 726 1.13 42.34 -8.64
CA SER A 726 0.93 43.03 -7.35
C SER A 726 2.22 43.26 -6.57
N ASN A 727 3.33 42.66 -7.01
CA ASN A 727 4.63 42.84 -6.40
C ASN A 727 5.71 42.82 -7.50
N ILE A 728 6.44 41.72 -7.68
CA ILE A 728 7.62 41.69 -8.55
C ILE A 728 7.31 41.01 -9.89
N LEU A 729 7.77 41.60 -10.99
CA LEU A 729 7.83 41.00 -12.32
C LEU A 729 9.30 40.82 -12.76
N ASN A 730 9.74 39.57 -12.91
CA ASN A 730 11.08 39.22 -13.37
C ASN A 730 11.01 38.48 -14.71
N ILE A 731 11.76 38.95 -15.71
CA ILE A 731 11.91 38.27 -16.99
C ILE A 731 13.40 38.20 -17.31
N TYR A 732 14.06 37.09 -17.02
CA TYR A 732 15.52 36.96 -17.08
C TYR A 732 15.99 35.85 -18.01
N SER A 733 17.07 36.10 -18.76
CA SER A 733 17.84 35.07 -19.48
C SER A 733 17.00 34.14 -20.37
N ASN A 734 15.93 34.65 -20.99
CA ASN A 734 15.18 33.87 -21.98
C ASN A 734 15.81 34.17 -23.34
N ASP A 735 16.85 33.42 -23.71
CA ASP A 735 17.75 33.76 -24.81
C ASP A 735 17.06 33.89 -26.17
N ALA A 736 16.02 33.09 -26.43
CA ALA A 736 15.22 33.18 -27.67
C ALA A 736 14.10 34.23 -27.63
N LEU A 737 13.89 34.96 -26.52
CA LEU A 737 12.76 35.86 -26.34
C LEU A 737 12.90 37.09 -27.24
N THR A 738 12.04 37.19 -28.25
CA THR A 738 12.07 38.29 -29.23
C THR A 738 10.99 39.35 -28.99
N SER A 739 9.93 39.01 -28.24
CA SER A 739 8.81 39.89 -27.96
C SER A 739 8.19 39.61 -26.59
N LEU A 740 7.67 40.65 -25.94
CA LEU A 740 6.82 40.53 -24.73
C LEU A 740 5.34 40.33 -25.06
N THR A 741 5.00 39.92 -26.30
CA THR A 741 3.62 39.59 -26.70
C THR A 741 3.02 38.67 -25.65
N GLY A 742 1.84 39.02 -25.14
CA GLY A 742 1.25 38.42 -23.94
C GLY A 742 0.98 39.50 -22.89
N LEU A 743 1.91 40.43 -22.67
CA LEU A 743 1.75 41.50 -21.67
C LEU A 743 0.97 42.73 -22.19
N ASN A 744 0.24 42.59 -23.30
CA ASN A 744 -0.44 43.68 -24.01
C ASN A 744 -1.44 44.46 -23.14
N ASN A 745 -2.04 43.80 -22.15
CA ASN A 745 -3.04 44.40 -21.26
C ASN A 745 -2.48 44.74 -19.87
N LEU A 746 -1.17 44.53 -19.64
CA LEU A 746 -0.55 44.85 -18.35
C LEU A 746 -0.54 46.36 -18.14
N THR A 747 -1.19 46.81 -17.06
CA THR A 747 -1.32 48.23 -16.72
C THR A 747 -0.49 48.64 -15.51
N THR A 748 -0.25 47.69 -14.60
CA THR A 748 0.34 47.96 -13.28
C THR A 748 1.30 46.85 -12.85
N VAL A 749 2.50 47.23 -12.42
CA VAL A 749 3.37 46.44 -11.56
C VAL A 749 3.52 47.21 -10.23
N SER A 750 3.06 46.65 -9.12
CA SER A 750 3.03 47.38 -7.84
C SER A 750 4.35 47.29 -7.04
N GLY A 751 5.33 46.55 -7.55
CA GLY A 751 6.70 46.50 -7.05
C GLY A 751 7.71 46.70 -8.18
N ASP A 752 8.80 45.92 -8.16
CA ASP A 752 9.88 46.01 -9.14
C ASP A 752 9.51 45.27 -10.44
N PHE A 753 9.87 45.88 -11.58
CA PHE A 753 9.85 45.22 -12.88
C PHE A 753 11.28 45.14 -13.42
N ILE A 754 11.82 43.94 -13.48
CA ILE A 754 13.19 43.69 -13.88
C ILE A 754 13.19 42.82 -15.15
N MET A 755 13.85 43.32 -16.19
CA MET A 755 14.15 42.61 -17.42
C MET A 755 15.66 42.51 -17.56
N LYS A 756 16.18 41.29 -17.58
CA LYS A 756 17.63 41.06 -17.55
C LYS A 756 18.07 40.01 -18.56
N ASP A 757 19.13 40.31 -19.31
CA ASP A 757 19.82 39.38 -20.21
C ASP A 757 18.91 38.67 -21.24
N ASN A 758 17.77 39.28 -21.64
CA ASN A 758 16.96 38.80 -22.79
C ASN A 758 17.54 39.39 -24.08
N THR A 759 18.66 38.83 -24.53
CA THR A 759 19.53 39.48 -25.51
C THR A 759 18.89 39.66 -26.90
N LEU A 760 17.90 38.84 -27.27
CA LEU A 760 17.18 38.90 -28.56
C LEU A 760 15.88 39.73 -28.54
N LEU A 761 15.52 40.35 -27.42
CA LEU A 761 14.28 41.13 -27.30
C LEU A 761 14.33 42.35 -28.22
N LEU A 762 13.43 42.41 -29.21
CA LEU A 762 13.47 43.41 -30.29
C LEU A 762 12.64 44.67 -30.01
N SER A 763 11.61 44.56 -29.17
CA SER A 763 10.67 45.65 -28.91
C SER A 763 9.95 45.50 -27.59
N LEU A 764 9.63 46.64 -26.97
CA LEU A 764 8.78 46.74 -25.78
C LEU A 764 7.32 47.11 -26.12
N ALA A 765 6.93 47.17 -27.40
CA ALA A 765 5.58 47.59 -27.82
C ALA A 765 4.41 46.91 -27.08
N PRO A 766 4.49 45.60 -26.69
CA PRO A 766 3.46 44.97 -25.86
C PRO A 766 3.23 45.63 -24.49
N LEU A 767 4.15 46.44 -23.98
CA LEU A 767 3.97 47.16 -22.72
C LEU A 767 3.23 48.50 -22.89
N GLY A 768 2.65 48.78 -24.06
CA GLY A 768 2.05 50.08 -24.39
C GLY A 768 0.91 50.54 -23.46
N ASN A 769 0.32 49.64 -22.68
CA ASN A 769 -0.71 49.95 -21.68
C ASN A 769 -0.18 50.08 -20.24
N LEU A 770 1.12 49.82 -20.02
CA LEU A 770 1.74 49.88 -18.70
C LEU A 770 1.84 51.34 -18.23
N THR A 771 1.11 51.69 -17.18
CA THR A 771 1.04 53.06 -16.64
C THR A 771 1.83 53.24 -15.34
N THR A 772 2.02 52.15 -14.60
CA THR A 772 2.57 52.18 -13.24
C THR A 772 3.56 51.05 -13.02
N VAL A 773 4.77 51.38 -12.56
CA VAL A 773 5.72 50.49 -11.89
C VAL A 773 6.06 51.13 -10.55
N SER A 774 5.48 50.68 -9.44
CA SER A 774 5.63 51.40 -8.17
C SER A 774 7.01 51.21 -7.52
N GLY A 775 7.79 50.23 -7.98
CA GLY A 775 9.20 50.01 -7.60
C GLY A 775 10.19 50.48 -8.67
N TYR A 776 11.30 49.76 -8.80
CA TYR A 776 12.31 49.98 -9.83
C TYR A 776 11.92 49.31 -11.14
N LEU A 777 12.07 50.06 -12.24
CA LEU A 777 12.16 49.50 -13.58
C LEU A 777 13.63 49.29 -13.91
N GLU A 778 14.05 48.05 -14.11
CA GLU A 778 15.39 47.71 -14.53
C GLU A 778 15.38 47.00 -15.90
N ILE A 779 16.11 47.58 -16.85
CA ILE A 779 16.36 47.00 -18.17
C ILE A 779 17.87 46.79 -18.29
N ASN A 780 18.30 45.54 -18.17
CA ASN A 780 19.70 45.20 -18.01
C ASN A 780 20.14 44.14 -19.05
N GLY A 781 21.07 44.47 -19.95
CA GLY A 781 21.58 43.48 -20.91
C GLY A 781 20.57 43.03 -21.97
N CYS A 782 19.50 43.79 -22.20
CA CYS A 782 18.55 43.56 -23.30
C CYS A 782 19.13 44.19 -24.58
N THR A 783 20.20 43.59 -25.10
CA THR A 783 21.10 44.22 -26.08
C THR A 783 20.47 44.57 -27.41
N SER A 784 19.34 43.95 -27.78
CA SER A 784 18.69 44.14 -29.09
C SER A 784 17.58 45.19 -29.12
N ILE A 785 17.24 45.80 -27.98
CA ILE A 785 16.20 46.84 -27.91
C ILE A 785 16.74 48.17 -28.47
N PRO A 786 16.12 48.75 -29.51
CA PRO A 786 16.60 50.00 -30.12
C PRO A 786 16.07 51.26 -29.41
N ASP A 787 14.89 51.18 -28.81
CA ASP A 787 14.18 52.30 -28.16
C ASP A 787 13.21 51.80 -27.07
N LEU A 788 12.66 52.72 -26.27
CA LEU A 788 11.72 52.43 -25.19
C LEU A 788 10.27 52.84 -25.54
N THR A 789 9.93 53.05 -26.83
CA THR A 789 8.63 53.63 -27.25
C THR A 789 7.41 52.83 -26.78
N GLY A 790 7.58 51.54 -26.53
CA GLY A 790 6.57 50.68 -25.93
C GLY A 790 6.20 51.05 -24.48
N MET A 791 6.89 51.99 -23.86
CA MET A 791 6.65 52.43 -22.48
C MET A 791 5.98 53.81 -22.39
N VAL A 792 5.49 54.35 -23.52
CA VAL A 792 4.95 55.72 -23.61
C VAL A 792 3.84 56.04 -22.60
N SER A 793 3.08 55.03 -22.15
CA SER A 793 2.00 55.22 -21.17
C SER A 793 2.48 55.27 -19.72
N LEU A 794 3.75 54.97 -19.45
CA LEU A 794 4.30 54.91 -18.10
C LEU A 794 4.38 56.31 -17.48
N THR A 795 3.70 56.50 -16.36
CA THR A 795 3.63 57.79 -15.64
C THR A 795 4.20 57.71 -14.24
N THR A 796 4.09 56.54 -13.60
CA THR A 796 4.49 56.32 -12.21
C THR A 796 5.64 55.34 -12.16
N LEU A 797 6.77 55.79 -11.60
CA LEU A 797 7.99 55.00 -11.41
C LEU A 797 8.72 55.42 -10.12
N ASN A 798 9.18 54.49 -9.29
CA ASN A 798 10.03 54.85 -8.14
C ASN A 798 11.48 55.07 -8.58
N GLY A 799 12.05 54.16 -9.37
CA GLY A 799 13.42 54.32 -9.85
C GLY A 799 13.66 53.67 -11.20
N LEU A 800 14.67 54.16 -11.92
CA LEU A 800 15.00 53.69 -13.26
C LEU A 800 16.46 53.21 -13.33
N ARG A 801 16.65 52.00 -13.85
CA ARG A 801 17.95 51.39 -14.11
C ARG A 801 18.03 50.93 -15.57
N ILE A 802 18.90 51.58 -16.35
CA ILE A 802 19.17 51.20 -17.74
C ILE A 802 20.64 50.78 -17.82
N ILE A 803 20.88 49.48 -18.01
CA ILE A 803 22.20 48.88 -17.83
C ILE A 803 22.56 48.00 -19.03
N ARG A 804 23.76 48.13 -19.62
CA ARG A 804 24.26 47.21 -20.67
C ARG A 804 23.33 47.03 -21.90
N ASN A 805 22.51 48.02 -22.28
CA ASN A 805 21.67 47.95 -23.49
C ASN A 805 22.42 48.54 -24.68
N GLN A 806 22.94 47.66 -25.55
CA GLN A 806 23.95 48.03 -26.55
C GLN A 806 23.39 48.70 -27.81
N LEU A 807 22.10 48.59 -28.11
CA LEU A 807 21.47 49.27 -29.26
C LEU A 807 20.66 50.51 -28.88
N LEU A 808 20.47 50.78 -27.58
CA LEU A 808 19.64 51.89 -27.11
C LEU A 808 20.35 53.23 -27.31
N THR A 809 19.76 54.12 -28.12
CA THR A 809 20.39 55.40 -28.51
C THR A 809 19.89 56.63 -27.76
N ASP A 810 18.64 56.60 -27.29
CA ASP A 810 18.02 57.58 -26.40
C ASP A 810 16.97 56.92 -25.47
N LEU A 811 16.20 57.70 -24.72
CA LEU A 811 15.17 57.23 -23.79
C LEU A 811 13.75 57.56 -24.26
N THR A 812 13.55 57.80 -25.57
CA THR A 812 12.24 58.07 -26.16
C THR A 812 11.27 56.94 -25.80
N GLY A 813 10.06 57.31 -25.39
CA GLY A 813 9.07 56.42 -24.77
C GLY A 813 8.90 56.60 -23.26
N LEU A 814 9.73 57.41 -22.59
CA LEU A 814 9.60 57.71 -21.16
C LEU A 814 9.06 59.12 -20.86
N GLU A 815 8.47 59.79 -21.85
CA GLU A 815 8.11 61.22 -21.80
C GLU A 815 7.12 61.58 -20.71
N ASN A 816 6.33 60.63 -20.23
CA ASN A 816 5.26 60.87 -19.28
C ASN A 816 5.69 60.69 -17.81
N ILE A 817 6.95 60.31 -17.56
CA ILE A 817 7.51 60.20 -16.21
C ILE A 817 7.90 61.59 -15.69
N THR A 818 7.35 61.98 -14.54
CA THR A 818 7.57 63.33 -13.96
C THR A 818 8.47 63.35 -12.73
N SER A 819 8.66 62.20 -12.06
CA SER A 819 9.47 62.09 -10.85
C SER A 819 9.97 60.66 -10.65
N ILE A 820 11.23 60.52 -10.19
CA ILE A 820 11.82 59.26 -9.73
C ILE A 820 12.75 59.53 -8.54
N THR A 821 12.90 58.58 -7.62
CA THR A 821 13.84 58.68 -6.49
C THR A 821 15.28 58.35 -6.88
N GLY A 822 15.49 57.66 -8.00
CA GLY A 822 16.83 57.35 -8.48
C GLY A 822 16.88 57.04 -9.97
N LEU A 823 17.92 57.55 -10.64
CA LEU A 823 18.25 57.28 -12.04
C LEU A 823 19.66 56.71 -12.12
N SER A 824 19.79 55.50 -12.65
CA SER A 824 21.08 54.87 -12.92
C SER A 824 21.15 54.40 -14.36
N ILE A 825 22.02 55.02 -15.15
CA ILE A 825 22.25 54.68 -16.54
C ILE A 825 23.71 54.32 -16.70
N THR A 826 24.00 53.03 -16.90
CA THR A 826 25.37 52.53 -16.88
C THR A 826 25.69 51.54 -17.99
N TYR A 827 26.88 51.63 -18.59
CA TYR A 827 27.34 50.69 -19.61
C TYR A 827 26.46 50.64 -20.88
N ASN A 828 25.82 51.76 -21.27
CA ASN A 828 25.06 51.86 -22.52
C ASN A 828 25.90 52.61 -23.56
N TYR A 829 26.75 51.86 -24.25
CA TYR A 829 27.80 52.40 -25.13
C TYR A 829 27.30 53.11 -26.40
N THR A 830 26.01 53.04 -26.72
CA THR A 830 25.38 53.72 -27.86
C THR A 830 24.38 54.80 -27.44
N LEU A 831 24.11 54.94 -26.15
CA LEU A 831 23.17 55.92 -25.62
C LEU A 831 23.81 57.31 -25.67
N THR A 832 23.33 58.15 -26.59
CA THR A 832 23.91 59.48 -26.86
C THR A 832 23.12 60.64 -26.25
N SER A 833 21.87 60.39 -25.85
CA SER A 833 20.96 61.40 -25.32
C SER A 833 20.06 60.84 -24.21
N LEU A 834 19.60 61.72 -23.33
CA LEU A 834 18.55 61.44 -22.34
C LEU A 834 17.17 61.97 -22.79
N THR A 835 17.04 62.31 -24.09
CA THR A 835 15.76 62.64 -24.72
C THR A 835 14.75 61.56 -24.40
N GLY A 836 13.56 61.97 -23.97
CA GLY A 836 12.56 61.09 -23.35
C GLY A 836 12.33 61.40 -21.86
N LEU A 837 13.29 62.03 -21.17
CA LEU A 837 13.11 62.48 -19.77
C LEU A 837 12.74 63.96 -19.64
N THR A 838 12.45 64.66 -20.73
CA THR A 838 12.27 66.14 -20.74
C THR A 838 11.21 66.67 -19.79
N ASN A 839 10.21 65.87 -19.39
CA ASN A 839 9.17 66.28 -18.44
C ASN A 839 9.50 65.94 -16.98
N ILE A 840 10.68 65.38 -16.69
CA ILE A 840 11.07 65.01 -15.33
C ILE A 840 11.41 66.25 -14.50
N THR A 841 10.75 66.39 -13.35
CA THR A 841 10.86 67.56 -12.46
C THR A 841 11.54 67.22 -11.14
N SER A 842 11.67 65.94 -10.81
CA SER A 842 12.39 65.48 -9.62
C SER A 842 13.15 64.18 -9.89
N ILE A 843 14.44 64.18 -9.53
CA ILE A 843 15.27 62.98 -9.42
C ILE A 843 15.95 63.03 -8.07
N GLY A 844 15.88 61.94 -7.29
CA GLY A 844 16.64 61.82 -6.05
C GLY A 844 18.15 61.70 -6.31
N SER A 845 18.64 60.53 -6.70
CA SER A 845 20.07 60.33 -7.03
C SER A 845 20.28 60.09 -8.53
N LEU A 846 21.32 60.69 -9.10
CA LEU A 846 21.74 60.50 -10.49
C LEU A 846 23.08 59.76 -10.57
N ARG A 847 23.12 58.66 -11.33
CA ARG A 847 24.35 57.96 -11.71
C ARG A 847 24.37 57.76 -13.23
N LEU A 848 25.35 58.36 -13.88
CA LEU A 848 25.63 58.21 -15.31
C LEU A 848 27.05 57.68 -15.46
N GLU A 849 27.22 56.43 -15.86
CA GLU A 849 28.54 55.81 -15.90
C GLU A 849 28.78 54.99 -17.18
N THR A 850 29.88 55.24 -17.90
CA THR A 850 30.22 54.42 -19.07
C THR A 850 29.13 54.44 -20.15
N ASN A 851 28.77 55.63 -20.65
CA ASN A 851 27.82 55.80 -21.76
C ASN A 851 28.40 56.69 -22.86
N ALA A 852 27.73 56.76 -24.01
CA ALA A 852 28.12 57.62 -25.14
C ALA A 852 27.40 58.99 -25.14
N LEU A 853 26.95 59.46 -23.98
CA LEU A 853 26.19 60.71 -23.85
C LEU A 853 26.99 61.88 -24.41
N THR A 854 26.36 62.67 -25.27
CA THR A 854 26.95 63.89 -25.87
C THR A 854 26.47 65.17 -25.20
N SER A 855 25.33 65.10 -24.51
CA SER A 855 24.78 66.14 -23.64
C SER A 855 23.89 65.48 -22.58
N LEU A 856 23.48 66.27 -21.57
CA LEU A 856 22.50 65.87 -20.57
C LEU A 856 21.11 66.44 -20.87
N THR A 857 20.88 66.84 -22.12
CA THR A 857 19.57 67.28 -22.65
C THR A 857 18.51 66.23 -22.32
N GLY A 858 17.39 66.67 -21.76
CA GLY A 858 16.39 65.83 -21.10
C GLY A 858 16.29 66.06 -19.59
N LEU A 859 17.29 66.67 -18.95
CA LEU A 859 17.33 66.94 -17.50
C LEU A 859 17.06 68.41 -17.14
N GLU A 860 16.65 69.24 -18.10
CA GLU A 860 16.61 70.71 -17.99
C GLU A 860 15.66 71.21 -16.91
N ASN A 861 14.62 70.45 -16.59
CA ASN A 861 13.60 70.87 -15.60
C ASN A 861 14.01 70.57 -14.15
N LEU A 862 15.18 69.97 -13.93
CA LEU A 862 15.66 69.58 -12.60
C LEU A 862 16.38 70.73 -11.90
N THR A 863 15.91 71.05 -10.70
CA THR A 863 16.49 72.12 -9.87
C THR A 863 17.27 71.60 -8.67
N THR A 864 17.07 70.34 -8.31
CA THR A 864 17.69 69.70 -7.13
C THR A 864 18.02 68.23 -7.38
N PHE A 865 19.15 67.77 -6.84
CA PHE A 865 19.45 66.34 -6.64
C PHE A 865 19.90 66.07 -5.20
N SER A 866 19.75 64.84 -4.74
CA SER A 866 20.45 64.33 -3.56
C SER A 866 21.93 64.17 -3.88
N SER A 867 22.26 63.41 -4.94
CA SER A 867 23.64 63.15 -5.37
C SER A 867 23.74 63.06 -6.88
N ILE A 868 24.88 63.48 -7.43
CA ILE A 868 25.24 63.36 -8.85
C ILE A 868 26.56 62.62 -8.96
N ASN A 869 26.58 61.59 -9.81
CA ASN A 869 27.78 60.84 -10.16
C ASN A 869 27.85 60.68 -11.68
N ILE A 870 28.79 61.38 -12.32
CA ILE A 870 29.02 61.36 -13.76
C ILE A 870 30.43 60.85 -14.02
N LYS A 871 30.51 59.61 -14.51
CA LYS A 871 31.79 58.91 -14.71
C LYS A 871 31.92 58.33 -16.11
N ASN A 872 33.10 58.40 -16.72
CA ASN A 872 33.38 57.65 -17.94
C ASN A 872 32.34 57.90 -19.07
N ASN A 873 31.86 59.14 -19.22
CA ASN A 873 31.00 59.53 -20.34
C ASN A 873 31.86 60.33 -21.34
N ASP A 874 32.75 59.63 -22.03
CA ASP A 874 33.83 60.23 -22.81
C ASP A 874 33.37 61.07 -24.01
N SER A 875 32.08 61.04 -24.36
CA SER A 875 31.53 61.89 -25.41
C SER A 875 30.97 63.22 -24.89
N LEU A 876 30.84 63.39 -23.57
CA LEU A 876 30.43 64.66 -22.98
C LEU A 876 31.54 65.70 -23.10
N THR A 877 31.23 66.86 -23.65
CA THR A 877 32.15 68.01 -23.70
C THR A 877 31.84 69.08 -22.66
N ASN A 878 30.60 69.08 -22.16
CA ASN A 878 30.08 69.90 -21.07
C ASN A 878 28.86 69.21 -20.42
N LEU A 879 28.23 69.86 -19.45
CA LEU A 879 27.08 69.36 -18.68
C LEU A 879 25.78 70.09 -19.02
N THR A 880 25.68 70.70 -20.21
CA THR A 880 24.44 71.33 -20.70
C THR A 880 23.28 70.35 -20.59
N GLY A 881 22.14 70.83 -20.09
CA GLY A 881 21.03 70.01 -19.62
C GLY A 881 20.85 70.08 -18.10
N LEU A 882 21.87 70.47 -17.34
CA LEU A 882 21.78 70.74 -15.89
C LEU A 882 21.60 72.22 -15.58
N ASP A 883 21.34 73.07 -16.58
CA ASP A 883 21.43 74.54 -16.47
C ASP A 883 20.54 75.15 -15.36
N ASN A 884 19.45 74.49 -14.98
CA ASN A 884 18.54 74.96 -13.91
C ASN A 884 18.85 74.36 -12.53
N LEU A 885 19.89 73.53 -12.40
CA LEU A 885 20.29 72.91 -11.15
C LEU A 885 20.81 73.96 -10.17
N THR A 886 20.19 74.03 -8.99
CA THR A 886 20.57 74.99 -7.92
C THR A 886 21.15 74.32 -6.69
N THR A 887 20.78 73.07 -6.40
CA THR A 887 21.12 72.40 -5.14
C THR A 887 21.48 70.92 -5.34
N ILE A 888 22.59 70.50 -4.75
CA ILE A 888 22.95 69.09 -4.55
C ILE A 888 23.05 68.86 -3.04
N SER A 889 22.17 68.03 -2.50
CA SER A 889 22.01 67.89 -1.04
C SER A 889 23.06 67.00 -0.37
N ASN A 890 23.91 66.34 -1.15
CA ASN A 890 24.94 65.44 -0.64
C ASN A 890 26.21 65.53 -1.50
N LEU A 891 26.27 64.80 -2.61
CA LEU A 891 27.53 64.48 -3.27
C LEU A 891 27.54 64.89 -4.75
N LEU A 892 28.60 65.57 -5.18
CA LEU A 892 28.91 65.84 -6.60
C LEU A 892 30.20 65.12 -6.99
N ILE A 893 30.11 64.14 -7.89
CA ILE A 893 31.27 63.43 -8.47
C ILE A 893 31.28 63.57 -9.99
N ILE A 894 32.41 64.05 -10.52
CA ILE A 894 32.71 64.12 -11.96
C ILE A 894 34.12 63.59 -12.20
N GLU A 895 34.23 62.38 -12.74
CA GLU A 895 35.50 61.65 -12.82
C GLU A 895 35.59 60.89 -14.14
N ASP A 896 36.81 60.64 -14.65
CA ASP A 896 37.04 59.81 -15.84
C ASP A 896 36.27 60.25 -17.11
N ASN A 897 35.87 61.53 -17.28
CA ASN A 897 35.20 61.99 -18.50
C ASN A 897 36.23 62.63 -19.45
N TYR A 898 36.74 61.86 -20.41
CA TYR A 898 37.96 62.25 -21.15
C TYR A 898 37.81 63.45 -22.08
N SER A 899 36.64 63.66 -22.67
CA SER A 899 36.39 64.80 -23.58
C SER A 899 35.73 66.00 -22.89
N LEU A 900 35.48 65.93 -21.58
CA LEU A 900 34.82 67.01 -20.85
C LEU A 900 35.77 68.21 -20.78
N THR A 901 35.40 69.35 -21.37
CA THR A 901 36.24 70.56 -21.44
C THR A 901 35.79 71.67 -20.50
N SER A 902 34.49 71.68 -20.17
CA SER A 902 33.86 72.71 -19.33
C SER A 902 32.81 72.09 -18.40
N LEU A 903 32.62 72.70 -17.24
CA LEU A 903 31.48 72.42 -16.35
C LEU A 903 30.22 73.25 -16.69
N THR A 904 30.18 73.87 -17.89
CA THR A 904 28.99 74.55 -18.41
C THR A 904 27.75 73.68 -18.27
N GLY A 905 26.66 74.26 -17.76
CA GLY A 905 25.48 73.58 -17.25
C GLY A 905 25.33 73.66 -15.72
N LEU A 906 26.36 74.07 -14.98
CA LEU A 906 26.31 74.22 -13.51
C LEU A 906 26.29 75.68 -13.03
N GLU A 907 26.06 76.65 -13.91
CA GLU A 907 26.14 78.09 -13.63
C GLU A 907 25.22 78.56 -12.50
N ASN A 908 24.06 77.90 -12.37
CA ASN A 908 23.03 78.23 -11.38
C ASN A 908 23.19 77.46 -10.06
N LEU A 909 24.19 76.58 -9.95
CA LEU A 909 24.44 75.80 -8.74
C LEU A 909 24.87 76.74 -7.61
N THR A 910 24.14 76.71 -6.50
CA THR A 910 24.39 77.54 -5.31
C THR A 910 24.64 76.72 -4.06
N THR A 911 24.27 75.43 -4.03
CA THR A 911 24.46 74.61 -2.83
C THR A 911 24.97 73.23 -3.18
N VAL A 912 26.06 72.81 -2.52
CA VAL A 912 26.49 71.40 -2.43
C VAL A 912 26.82 71.12 -0.97
N VAL A 913 26.02 70.30 -0.29
CA VAL A 913 26.11 70.20 1.18
C VAL A 913 27.34 69.45 1.68
N ASN A 914 27.74 68.36 1.02
CA ASN A 914 28.88 67.53 1.43
C ASN A 914 30.02 67.60 0.39
N ASP A 915 30.45 66.46 -0.18
CA ASP A 915 31.67 66.44 -1.00
C ASP A 915 31.45 66.90 -2.45
N ILE A 916 32.46 67.61 -2.95
CA ILE A 916 32.67 67.92 -4.36
C ILE A 916 33.96 67.22 -4.79
N ARG A 917 33.87 66.25 -5.71
CA ARG A 917 35.02 65.49 -6.23
C ARG A 917 35.06 65.59 -7.75
N ILE A 918 36.11 66.22 -8.26
CA ILE A 918 36.30 66.41 -9.70
C ILE A 918 37.71 65.97 -10.08
N GLY A 919 37.80 64.84 -10.79
CA GLY A 919 39.04 64.24 -11.29
C GLY A 919 39.80 63.33 -10.29
N HIS A 920 39.37 63.26 -9.03
CA HIS A 920 40.03 62.44 -8.00
C HIS A 920 39.06 62.04 -6.87
N ASP A 921 38.97 60.74 -6.56
CA ASP A 921 37.97 60.23 -5.60
C ASP A 921 38.40 60.30 -4.13
N GLY A 922 39.65 60.70 -3.89
CA GLY A 922 40.29 60.81 -2.56
C GLY A 922 41.36 59.76 -2.30
N PHE A 923 41.41 58.70 -3.10
CA PHE A 923 42.39 57.61 -2.96
C PHE A 923 43.09 57.24 -4.27
N ILE A 924 42.38 57.33 -5.40
CA ILE A 924 42.90 57.02 -6.73
C ILE A 924 42.62 58.17 -7.72
N SER A 925 43.60 58.40 -8.60
CA SER A 925 43.48 59.35 -9.71
C SER A 925 42.43 58.84 -10.71
N ARG A 926 41.46 59.70 -11.03
CA ARG A 926 40.34 59.43 -11.96
C ARG A 926 40.10 60.62 -12.88
N PRO A 927 41.10 60.96 -13.72
CA PRO A 927 41.25 62.29 -14.29
C PRO A 927 40.14 62.67 -15.27
N ASN A 928 39.83 63.97 -15.36
CA ASN A 928 39.14 64.54 -16.53
C ASN A 928 40.17 65.33 -17.37
N PRO A 929 40.95 64.65 -18.24
CA PRO A 929 42.18 65.21 -18.83
C PRO A 929 41.98 66.39 -19.78
N SER A 930 40.76 66.64 -20.26
CA SER A 930 40.43 67.79 -21.11
C SER A 930 39.78 68.94 -20.34
N LEU A 931 39.45 68.76 -19.05
CA LEU A 931 38.65 69.71 -18.30
C LEU A 931 39.49 70.91 -17.86
N SER A 932 39.36 72.02 -18.57
CA SER A 932 40.11 73.25 -18.31
C SER A 932 39.26 74.46 -17.90
N ASN A 933 37.93 74.38 -18.00
CA ASN A 933 37.01 75.48 -17.66
C ASN A 933 36.04 75.12 -16.51
N PHE A 934 36.21 75.78 -15.38
CA PHE A 934 35.44 75.62 -14.14
C PHE A 934 34.56 76.83 -13.81
N CYS A 935 34.46 77.82 -14.71
CA CYS A 935 33.76 79.08 -14.44
C CYS A 935 32.27 78.92 -14.12
N ALA A 936 31.66 77.80 -14.50
CA ALA A 936 30.29 77.47 -14.10
C ALA A 936 30.12 77.35 -12.57
N LEU A 937 31.18 77.00 -11.83
CA LEU A 937 31.13 76.89 -10.36
C LEU A 937 31.32 78.24 -9.62
N THR A 938 31.50 79.36 -10.33
CA THR A 938 31.72 80.67 -9.68
C THR A 938 30.59 81.05 -8.75
N ASN A 939 29.34 80.77 -9.11
CA ASN A 939 28.18 81.11 -8.27
C ASN A 939 28.19 80.31 -6.96
N LEU A 940 28.46 79.01 -7.04
CA LEU A 940 28.59 78.11 -5.88
C LEU A 940 29.67 78.61 -4.91
N PHE A 941 30.86 78.94 -5.41
CA PHE A 941 31.98 79.32 -4.53
C PHE A 941 31.92 80.78 -4.04
N THR A 942 31.24 81.68 -4.75
CA THR A 942 31.15 83.10 -4.36
C THR A 942 29.96 83.39 -3.45
N ASN A 943 28.79 82.83 -3.78
CA ASN A 943 27.51 83.17 -3.15
C ASN A 943 26.80 81.95 -2.53
N GLY A 944 27.35 80.76 -2.71
CA GLY A 944 26.70 79.50 -2.36
C GLY A 944 27.05 78.94 -1.00
N ASN A 945 26.49 77.77 -0.69
CA ASN A 945 26.73 76.99 0.51
C ASN A 945 27.45 75.68 0.16
N TYR A 946 28.68 75.52 0.63
CA TYR A 946 29.52 74.34 0.46
C TYR A 946 30.48 74.18 1.64
N ASP A 947 30.93 72.96 1.93
CA ASP A 947 32.00 72.73 2.90
C ASP A 947 33.37 72.81 2.20
N ALA A 948 34.16 73.85 2.51
CA ALA A 948 35.48 74.06 1.94
C ALA A 948 36.47 72.92 2.22
N ASN A 949 36.27 72.12 3.28
CA ASN A 949 37.13 70.97 3.59
C ASN A 949 36.81 69.74 2.73
N LEU A 950 35.67 69.74 2.04
CA LEU A 950 35.16 68.62 1.26
C LEU A 950 35.21 68.90 -0.26
N VAL A 951 35.98 69.91 -0.68
CA VAL A 951 36.22 70.22 -2.09
C VAL A 951 37.53 69.61 -2.55
N ASN A 952 37.46 68.66 -3.48
CA ASN A 952 38.60 68.02 -4.10
C ASN A 952 38.56 68.17 -5.63
N ILE A 953 39.32 69.13 -6.17
CA ILE A 953 39.52 69.34 -7.61
C ILE A 953 40.98 69.04 -7.92
N GLN A 954 41.26 67.85 -8.46
CA GLN A 954 42.60 67.36 -8.76
C GLN A 954 42.57 66.51 -10.04
N ASP A 955 43.73 66.34 -10.68
CA ASP A 955 43.90 65.50 -11.88
C ASP A 955 43.02 65.85 -13.09
N ASN A 956 42.65 67.12 -13.23
CA ASN A 956 42.04 67.68 -14.44
C ASN A 956 43.08 68.44 -15.27
N ALA A 957 42.73 68.88 -16.49
CA ALA A 957 43.61 69.71 -17.32
C ALA A 957 43.98 71.03 -16.61
N TYR A 958 43.02 71.59 -15.86
CA TYR A 958 43.21 72.70 -14.94
C TYR A 958 42.67 72.34 -13.56
N ASN A 959 43.43 72.60 -12.49
CA ASN A 959 43.02 72.28 -11.11
C ASN A 959 42.97 73.56 -10.25
N PRO A 960 41.99 74.44 -10.48
CA PRO A 960 41.85 75.65 -9.68
C PRO A 960 41.43 75.32 -8.25
N SER A 961 41.93 76.08 -7.27
CA SER A 961 41.32 76.11 -5.94
C SER A 961 39.97 76.84 -6.00
N ALA A 962 39.10 76.64 -4.99
CA ALA A 962 37.88 77.43 -4.86
C ALA A 962 38.17 78.94 -4.86
N GLN A 963 39.29 79.37 -4.26
CA GLN A 963 39.71 80.77 -4.26
C GLN A 963 40.14 81.28 -5.64
N ASP A 964 40.76 80.44 -6.47
CA ASP A 964 41.10 80.82 -7.85
C ASP A 964 39.83 81.09 -8.67
N ILE A 965 38.80 80.26 -8.50
CA ILE A 965 37.50 80.43 -9.15
C ILE A 965 36.82 81.74 -8.67
N ILE A 966 36.84 82.03 -7.37
CA ILE A 966 36.31 83.29 -6.79
C ILE A 966 37.04 84.51 -7.37
N ASN A 967 38.35 84.40 -7.60
CA ASN A 967 39.17 85.49 -8.15
C ASN A 967 39.03 85.65 -9.68
N GLY A 968 38.20 84.84 -10.35
CA GLY A 968 38.02 84.86 -11.80
C GLY A 968 39.07 84.08 -12.59
N ASN A 969 40.00 83.39 -11.92
CA ASN A 969 40.95 82.47 -12.53
C ASN A 969 40.31 81.07 -12.63
N CYS A 970 39.22 80.96 -13.41
CA CYS A 970 38.42 79.74 -13.48
C CYS A 970 38.60 78.93 -14.77
N SER A 971 39.47 79.36 -15.71
CA SER A 971 39.74 78.65 -16.96
C SER A 971 41.19 78.78 -17.43
N GLN A 972 41.73 77.76 -18.12
CA GLN A 972 43.03 77.78 -18.82
C GLN A 972 42.95 77.29 -20.26
#